data_AF-A0A2V6QLS1-F1
#
_entry.id   AF-A0A2V6QLS1-F1
#
_cell.length_a   1.000
_cell.length_b   1.000
_cell.length_c   1.000
_cell.angle_alpha   90.00
_cell.angle_beta   90.00
_cell.angle_gamma   90.00
#
_symmetry.space_group_name_H-M   'P 1'
#
loop_
_entity.id
_entity.type
_entity.pdbx_description
1 polymer ?
#
loop_
_entity_poly.entity_id
_entity_poly.type
_entity_poly.pdbx_seq_one_letter_code
_entity_poly.pdbx_strand_id
1 'polypeptide(L)'
;MQLRLPPHRRRACRRVSRARRARRRGQPAGRARERALAVPLRAGRHRLSQATAAAGRHLPVVRPSRPRRAADPARQGAPGGRRAGARARLHAAARRRARGCPGLAAVAGGAHAAAGARRVLRGAPEPLRVRVALSHAPARLLAGAARAGRGRRRRGGRAPARGGGGAAPLVEGPAVSGRPGISVVLITRNEATRIRTCLDSVRWAEEIVVVDQHSGDGTAAICREYGARVIAREMRAGFGEQKNFALAQATQPWVLSLDADEEVTEPLRREIEAAVAAPAGCVGFSMPRLTSYLGRFIRHCGWYPGAVLRLFERGCGRFTDALVHEGVEVDGPVGELRSDLLHRSYDSLADHVRKLLLYTAYDARMLQQRGEPVSGLAGAWRLAVKPPAVFVRKYVLQRGFRDGWHGFVLSAMSALVVLVNHVRLAELTGRLPVTPPPTPWLEPEPPTVLLMANFADLVGGGEESLLALAARLDRHRVRPIATVPAEGEMADRLRALGVPVTVLPLPRLRPWSAAAIGFTLKRLNRLLVAERVALVHAHGGRGAVYAGLVGRNTGTPLVWHARIADPDRWLDPLLVRLAHTIIANSGATACRFRRWPRARVTVVPNGVDLGRFTPRPADPELRRTLGLPATGPVVGYVGRLERGKGPDVLLAAAELLALKVPSVTLLVVGDGPLRLPLAARAASAGVRAVFTGQRGDIPALLRLCDSVAVPSRQEAFGRIIIEAMAARVPVVASAVGGIPEVCADRFTGLLVPPEDPDALAAALAATLTDATASTSRVRAAAADVATRFDIRVHAARVHAVYDGVLQETRR
;
A
#
# COMPACT_ATOMS: atom_id res chain seq x y z
N MET A 1 28.18 -54.53 -16.70
CA MET A 1 27.84 -53.82 -17.94
C MET A 1 27.77 -52.32 -17.62
N GLN A 2 28.90 -51.64 -17.43
CA GLN A 2 29.72 -50.97 -18.47
C GLN A 2 29.05 -49.77 -19.15
N LEU A 3 29.48 -48.56 -18.75
CA LEU A 3 29.89 -47.40 -19.57
C LEU A 3 29.21 -47.13 -20.92
N ARG A 4 28.81 -45.85 -21.11
CA ARG A 4 29.45 -44.94 -22.09
C ARG A 4 29.04 -43.48 -21.95
N LEU A 5 30.03 -42.59 -21.90
CA LEU A 5 29.90 -41.16 -22.21
C LEU A 5 30.75 -40.85 -23.46
N PRO A 6 30.20 -40.18 -24.50
CA PRO A 6 30.98 -39.65 -25.63
C PRO A 6 31.53 -38.23 -25.33
N PRO A 7 32.54 -37.71 -26.08
CA PRO A 7 33.73 -37.22 -25.37
C PRO A 7 34.18 -35.77 -25.67
N HIS A 8 35.05 -35.25 -24.78
CA HIS A 8 35.91 -34.08 -25.03
C HIS A 8 37.06 -34.39 -26.01
N ARG A 9 37.50 -33.37 -26.77
CA ARG A 9 38.82 -33.07 -27.43
C ARG A 9 38.57 -32.40 -28.81
N ARG A 10 39.43 -31.55 -29.40
CA ARG A 10 40.75 -30.96 -29.05
C ARG A 10 41.10 -29.78 -29.99
N ARG A 11 42.07 -28.93 -29.57
CA ARG A 11 42.92 -28.04 -30.41
C ARG A 11 42.17 -26.86 -31.08
N ALA A 12 42.84 -25.81 -31.58
CA ALA A 12 44.29 -25.60 -31.80
C ALA A 12 44.80 -24.21 -31.36
N CYS A 13 46.11 -24.10 -31.15
CA CYS A 13 46.81 -22.81 -30.99
C CYS A 13 47.20 -22.22 -32.34
N ARG A 14 47.27 -20.88 -32.46
CA ARG A 14 48.32 -20.18 -33.23
C ARG A 14 48.79 -18.93 -32.48
N ARG A 15 50.09 -18.63 -32.60
CA ARG A 15 50.83 -17.53 -31.94
C ARG A 15 51.05 -16.36 -32.93
N VAL A 16 51.72 -15.31 -32.43
CA VAL A 16 52.48 -14.24 -33.15
C VAL A 16 51.59 -13.07 -33.64
N SER A 17 51.94 -11.77 -33.50
CA SER A 17 53.15 -11.05 -33.01
C SER A 17 52.74 -9.88 -32.07
N ARG A 18 53.55 -9.41 -31.09
CA ARG A 18 54.63 -8.37 -31.14
C ARG A 18 54.22 -7.08 -31.90
N ALA A 19 54.52 -5.85 -31.44
CA ALA A 19 55.46 -5.37 -30.41
C ALA A 19 54.97 -4.07 -29.69
N ARG A 20 55.44 -3.71 -28.47
CA ARG A 20 56.46 -2.66 -28.11
C ARG A 20 56.20 -1.26 -28.73
N ARG A 21 56.31 -0.09 -28.06
CA ARG A 21 56.78 0.42 -26.72
C ARG A 21 55.75 1.48 -26.23
N ALA A 22 55.50 1.82 -24.96
CA ALA A 22 56.27 1.95 -23.70
C ALA A 22 56.87 3.35 -23.43
N ARG A 23 56.56 3.92 -22.24
CA ARG A 23 57.04 5.20 -21.62
C ARG A 23 56.41 6.49 -22.23
N ARG A 24 56.28 7.62 -21.50
CA ARG A 24 56.82 8.02 -20.17
C ARG A 24 55.87 8.96 -19.37
N ARG A 25 56.21 9.18 -18.08
CA ARG A 25 55.60 10.07 -17.08
C ARG A 25 55.60 11.56 -17.49
N GLY A 26 54.70 12.40 -16.91
CA GLY A 26 54.85 13.86 -16.94
C GLY A 26 53.68 14.69 -16.36
N GLN A 27 53.86 15.23 -15.16
CA GLN A 27 53.17 16.39 -14.55
C GLN A 27 54.29 17.34 -14.02
N PRO A 28 54.06 18.61 -13.62
CA PRO A 28 52.84 19.46 -13.65
C PRO A 28 53.07 20.93 -14.14
N ALA A 29 52.04 21.79 -13.92
CA ALA A 29 52.11 23.21 -13.52
C ALA A 29 52.28 24.37 -14.55
N GLY A 30 51.51 25.46 -14.32
CA GLY A 30 52.08 26.83 -14.29
C GLY A 30 51.39 27.99 -15.05
N ARG A 31 50.64 28.85 -14.32
CA ARG A 31 50.52 30.34 -14.50
C ARG A 31 49.89 30.87 -15.83
N ALA A 32 49.47 32.15 -15.98
CA ALA A 32 48.90 33.17 -15.06
C ALA A 32 48.34 34.38 -15.88
N ARG A 33 47.68 35.34 -15.20
CA ARG A 33 47.31 36.72 -15.65
C ARG A 33 46.18 36.82 -16.70
N GLU A 34 45.10 37.58 -16.46
CA GLU A 34 44.91 39.03 -16.18
C GLU A 34 45.00 39.94 -17.41
N ARG A 35 43.87 40.61 -17.71
CA ARG A 35 43.83 42.02 -18.14
C ARG A 35 42.46 42.61 -17.79
N ALA A 36 42.46 43.80 -17.19
CA ALA A 36 41.26 44.57 -16.88
C ALA A 36 41.12 45.75 -17.85
N LEU A 37 39.90 46.27 -17.98
CA LEU A 37 39.59 47.62 -18.44
C LEU A 37 38.35 48.11 -17.68
N ALA A 38 38.27 49.41 -17.41
CA ALA A 38 37.35 49.96 -16.42
C ALA A 38 36.45 51.09 -16.97
N VAL A 39 35.20 51.13 -16.47
CA VAL A 39 34.55 52.29 -15.82
C VAL A 39 34.77 53.67 -16.48
N PRO A 40 33.71 54.40 -16.91
CA PRO A 40 32.95 55.15 -15.90
C PRO A 40 31.46 55.51 -16.13
N LEU A 41 30.73 55.61 -15.00
CA LEU A 41 29.64 56.59 -14.69
C LEU A 41 28.34 56.56 -15.53
N ARG A 42 27.16 57.07 -15.10
CA ARG A 42 26.62 57.71 -13.87
C ARG A 42 25.33 56.94 -13.48
N ALA A 43 25.07 56.57 -12.22
CA ALA A 43 24.52 57.39 -11.13
C ALA A 43 23.09 57.94 -11.38
N GLY A 44 22.11 57.42 -10.63
CA GLY A 44 20.73 57.92 -10.57
C GLY A 44 19.94 57.21 -9.45
N ARG A 45 19.70 57.89 -8.33
CA ARG A 45 18.91 57.38 -7.18
C ARG A 45 17.56 58.09 -7.15
N HIS A 46 16.48 57.37 -6.84
CA HIS A 46 15.36 57.91 -6.07
C HIS A 46 14.80 56.83 -5.11
N ARG A 47 14.17 57.28 -4.02
CA ARG A 47 13.54 56.47 -2.96
C ARG A 47 12.04 56.81 -2.89
N LEU A 48 11.32 56.04 -2.05
CA LEU A 48 9.94 56.26 -1.58
C LEU A 48 8.85 55.84 -2.58
N SER A 49 7.64 55.45 -2.15
CA SER A 49 7.11 55.35 -0.78
C SER A 49 6.40 54.01 -0.52
N GLN A 50 6.08 53.74 0.75
CA GLN A 50 5.01 52.80 1.14
C GLN A 50 3.64 53.52 1.04
N ALA A 51 2.59 52.77 0.71
CA ALA A 51 1.20 53.15 0.98
C ALA A 51 0.35 51.87 1.09
N THR A 52 -0.71 51.90 1.89
CA THR A 52 -1.56 50.73 2.21
C THR A 52 -3.05 51.00 1.94
N ALA A 53 -3.79 49.89 1.89
CA ALA A 53 -5.22 49.77 2.20
C ALA A 53 -6.30 50.12 1.13
N ALA A 54 -7.48 49.58 1.46
CA ALA A 54 -8.82 49.88 0.97
C ALA A 54 -9.28 49.34 -0.41
N ALA A 55 -10.53 48.87 -0.41
CA ALA A 55 -11.24 48.32 -1.57
C ALA A 55 -12.14 49.37 -2.24
N GLY A 56 -12.45 49.16 -3.51
CA GLY A 56 -13.43 49.97 -4.25
C GLY A 56 -13.78 49.34 -5.60
N ARG A 57 -15.06 49.37 -5.97
CA ARG A 57 -15.52 49.00 -7.32
C ARG A 57 -15.31 50.19 -8.26
N HIS A 58 -14.99 49.96 -9.54
CA HIS A 58 -15.77 50.46 -10.68
C HIS A 58 -15.21 49.92 -12.01
N LEU A 59 -16.08 49.77 -13.01
CA LEU A 59 -15.75 49.34 -14.38
C LEU A 59 -15.51 50.55 -15.30
N PRO A 60 -14.56 50.49 -16.23
CA PRO A 60 -14.61 51.24 -17.48
C PRO A 60 -15.14 50.35 -18.63
N VAL A 61 -16.17 50.82 -19.33
CA VAL A 61 -16.71 50.17 -20.53
C VAL A 61 -15.89 50.58 -21.76
N VAL A 62 -15.50 49.63 -22.61
CA VAL A 62 -14.95 49.90 -23.95
C VAL A 62 -15.94 49.41 -25.02
N ARG A 63 -16.26 50.28 -25.98
CA ARG A 63 -17.30 50.03 -27.01
C ARG A 63 -16.79 49.16 -28.17
N PRO A 64 -17.67 48.36 -28.82
CA PRO A 64 -17.31 47.59 -30.01
C PRO A 64 -17.28 48.46 -31.27
N SER A 65 -16.39 48.13 -32.22
CA SER A 65 -16.41 48.66 -33.58
C SER A 65 -17.52 48.00 -34.42
N ARG A 66 -18.26 48.81 -35.20
CA ARG A 66 -19.38 48.36 -36.06
C ARG A 66 -18.93 48.05 -37.50
N PRO A 67 -19.71 47.25 -38.26
CA PRO A 67 -19.29 46.67 -39.54
C PRO A 67 -19.60 47.55 -40.76
N ARG A 68 -19.08 47.15 -41.94
CA ARG A 68 -19.58 47.59 -43.26
C ARG A 68 -20.32 46.47 -43.99
N ARG A 69 -21.60 46.73 -44.28
CA ARG A 69 -22.39 46.20 -45.42
C ARG A 69 -22.33 47.25 -46.54
N ALA A 70 -22.69 47.02 -47.81
CA ALA A 70 -22.83 45.83 -48.65
C ALA A 70 -23.04 46.32 -50.11
N ALA A 71 -22.89 45.47 -51.13
CA ALA A 71 -23.36 45.72 -52.49
C ALA A 71 -23.60 44.41 -53.25
N ASP A 72 -24.61 44.43 -54.13
CA ASP A 72 -25.15 43.41 -55.05
C ASP A 72 -25.87 44.23 -56.18
N PRO A 73 -26.39 43.70 -57.32
CA PRO A 73 -26.44 42.32 -57.79
C PRO A 73 -26.20 42.08 -59.32
N ALA A 74 -26.38 40.82 -59.74
CA ALA A 74 -26.97 40.35 -61.01
C ALA A 74 -26.27 40.48 -62.39
N ARG A 75 -26.08 39.31 -63.05
CA ARG A 75 -26.58 38.93 -64.41
C ARG A 75 -26.30 37.42 -64.66
N GLN A 76 -27.33 36.59 -64.82
CA GLN A 76 -27.87 36.08 -66.11
C GLN A 76 -26.91 35.15 -66.92
N GLY A 77 -27.32 33.88 -67.15
CA GLY A 77 -26.66 32.96 -68.08
C GLY A 77 -26.95 31.46 -67.86
N ALA A 78 -27.69 30.83 -68.77
CA ALA A 78 -27.97 29.38 -68.88
C ALA A 78 -28.47 29.06 -70.31
N PRO A 79 -28.66 27.80 -70.76
CA PRO A 79 -28.19 26.49 -70.26
C PRO A 79 -27.48 25.63 -71.35
N GLY A 80 -27.01 24.43 -71.00
CA GLY A 80 -26.65 23.36 -71.95
C GLY A 80 -25.61 22.36 -71.41
N GLY A 81 -25.55 21.09 -71.84
CA GLY A 81 -26.44 20.35 -72.74
C GLY A 81 -25.77 19.07 -73.30
N ARG A 82 -26.57 18.04 -73.62
CA ARG A 82 -26.16 16.66 -74.08
C ARG A 82 -25.58 15.78 -72.95
N ARG A 83 -25.70 14.44 -72.87
CA ARG A 83 -26.52 13.32 -73.42
C ARG A 83 -25.60 12.11 -73.69
N ALA A 84 -26.12 10.90 -73.44
CA ALA A 84 -25.55 9.57 -73.74
C ALA A 84 -24.28 9.14 -72.95
N GLY A 85 -24.02 7.84 -72.72
CA GLY A 85 -24.85 6.64 -72.97
C GLY A 85 -24.07 5.43 -73.49
N ALA A 86 -24.62 4.20 -73.32
CA ALA A 86 -24.00 2.89 -73.64
C ALA A 86 -22.84 2.48 -72.69
N ARG A 87 -22.78 1.28 -72.09
CA ARG A 87 -22.70 -0.12 -72.61
C ARG A 87 -21.40 -0.41 -73.40
N ALA A 88 -20.78 -1.60 -73.38
CA ALA A 88 -20.70 -2.77 -72.47
C ALA A 88 -19.81 -3.86 -73.16
N ARG A 89 -19.25 -4.82 -72.40
CA ARG A 89 -18.54 -6.05 -72.87
C ARG A 89 -17.15 -5.76 -73.51
N LEU A 90 -16.04 -6.48 -73.26
CA LEU A 90 -15.68 -7.90 -73.04
C LEU A 90 -15.16 -8.62 -74.31
N HIS A 91 -13.84 -8.81 -74.38
CA HIS A 91 -13.13 -9.97 -74.96
C HIS A 91 -11.80 -10.14 -74.19
N ALA A 92 -11.22 -11.30 -73.81
CA ALA A 92 -11.59 -12.72 -73.74
C ALA A 92 -10.63 -13.67 -74.51
N ALA A 93 -9.66 -14.25 -73.79
CA ALA A 93 -8.98 -15.52 -74.11
C ALA A 93 -8.24 -16.05 -72.85
N ALA A 94 -7.95 -17.35 -72.66
CA ALA A 94 -8.73 -18.59 -72.90
C ALA A 94 -8.07 -19.80 -72.18
N ARG A 95 -8.85 -20.56 -71.38
CA ARG A 95 -8.94 -22.06 -71.27
C ARG A 95 -7.62 -22.89 -71.17
N ARG A 96 -7.48 -23.99 -70.39
CA ARG A 96 -8.32 -24.99 -69.66
C ARG A 96 -7.44 -25.52 -68.46
N ARG A 97 -7.69 -26.56 -67.64
CA ARG A 97 -8.69 -27.65 -67.44
C ARG A 97 -8.65 -27.98 -65.91
N ALA A 98 -9.67 -27.68 -65.11
CA ALA A 98 -10.78 -28.57 -64.70
C ALA A 98 -10.50 -29.67 -63.62
N ARG A 99 -11.07 -29.48 -62.42
CA ARG A 99 -11.94 -30.43 -61.66
C ARG A 99 -12.68 -29.67 -60.53
N GLY A 100 -13.90 -30.10 -60.15
CA GLY A 100 -14.84 -29.37 -59.26
C GLY A 100 -14.54 -29.49 -57.75
N CYS A 101 -15.01 -28.60 -56.85
CA CYS A 101 -16.40 -28.24 -56.42
C CYS A 101 -17.01 -29.23 -55.41
N PRO A 102 -17.98 -28.85 -54.54
CA PRO A 102 -18.14 -27.68 -53.64
C PRO A 102 -17.95 -28.15 -52.15
N GLY A 103 -18.37 -27.49 -51.05
CA GLY A 103 -18.84 -26.12 -50.75
C GLY A 103 -20.03 -26.04 -49.75
N LEU A 104 -20.02 -25.03 -48.86
CA LEU A 104 -21.11 -24.53 -47.97
C LEU A 104 -21.64 -25.37 -46.77
N ALA A 105 -21.33 -24.85 -45.56
CA ALA A 105 -22.28 -24.42 -44.49
C ALA A 105 -23.19 -25.37 -43.66
N ALA A 106 -22.87 -25.41 -42.35
CA ALA A 106 -23.75 -25.12 -41.19
C ALA A 106 -24.60 -26.21 -40.47
N VAL A 107 -24.97 -25.85 -39.22
CA VAL A 107 -26.00 -26.39 -38.30
C VAL A 107 -25.63 -27.61 -37.41
N ALA A 108 -26.00 -27.50 -36.12
CA ALA A 108 -26.03 -28.54 -35.05
C ALA A 108 -24.70 -29.24 -34.66
N GLY A 109 -24.56 -29.91 -33.50
CA GLY A 109 -25.43 -29.92 -32.31
C GLY A 109 -25.86 -31.32 -31.86
N GLY A 110 -25.24 -31.86 -30.80
CA GLY A 110 -25.75 -33.04 -30.07
C GLY A 110 -24.79 -34.23 -29.88
N ALA A 111 -24.52 -34.53 -28.61
CA ALA A 111 -24.32 -35.82 -27.93
C ALA A 111 -23.92 -37.14 -28.66
N HIS A 112 -23.09 -37.92 -27.94
CA HIS A 112 -22.91 -39.39 -28.00
C HIS A 112 -22.33 -40.00 -29.30
N ALA A 113 -21.91 -41.27 -29.33
CA ALA A 113 -21.11 -42.07 -28.37
C ALA A 113 -20.58 -43.33 -29.08
N ALA A 114 -19.38 -43.82 -28.74
CA ALA A 114 -18.90 -45.13 -29.18
C ALA A 114 -17.96 -45.75 -28.13
N ALA A 115 -18.08 -47.05 -27.87
CA ALA A 115 -17.32 -47.75 -26.83
C ALA A 115 -17.03 -49.22 -27.19
N GLY A 116 -15.89 -49.73 -26.72
CA GLY A 116 -15.50 -51.15 -26.69
C GLY A 116 -14.17 -51.27 -25.92
N ALA A 117 -14.04 -51.84 -24.72
CA ALA A 117 -14.44 -53.16 -24.19
C ALA A 117 -13.54 -54.29 -24.72
N ARG A 118 -12.92 -55.21 -23.94
CA ARG A 118 -12.74 -55.51 -22.48
C ARG A 118 -11.35 -56.23 -22.35
N ARG A 119 -10.66 -56.48 -21.22
CA ARG A 119 -10.83 -56.34 -19.74
C ARG A 119 -9.40 -55.99 -19.19
N VAL A 120 -8.84 -56.27 -17.99
CA VAL A 120 -9.10 -57.06 -16.76
C VAL A 120 -8.73 -56.19 -15.51
N LEU A 121 -8.93 -56.74 -14.32
CA LEU A 121 -8.59 -56.30 -12.94
C LEU A 121 -7.05 -56.20 -12.67
N ARG A 122 -6.51 -55.54 -11.63
CA ARG A 122 -6.96 -55.36 -10.22
C ARG A 122 -6.38 -54.08 -9.54
N GLY A 123 -7.05 -53.60 -8.49
CA GLY A 123 -6.43 -53.03 -7.28
C GLY A 123 -6.33 -51.50 -7.15
N ALA A 124 -6.98 -50.93 -6.13
CA ALA A 124 -6.78 -49.55 -5.66
C ALA A 124 -7.10 -49.45 -4.14
N PRO A 125 -6.35 -48.67 -3.34
CA PRO A 125 -6.65 -48.41 -1.93
C PRO A 125 -7.42 -47.09 -1.69
N GLU A 126 -8.21 -47.02 -0.61
CA GLU A 126 -9.02 -45.85 -0.23
C GLU A 126 -8.26 -44.77 0.58
N PRO A 127 -8.75 -43.51 0.61
CA PRO A 127 -8.33 -42.50 1.58
C PRO A 127 -9.00 -42.72 2.95
N LEU A 128 -8.22 -42.88 4.02
CA LEU A 128 -8.74 -43.05 5.38
C LEU A 128 -9.58 -41.84 5.86
N ARG A 129 -10.73 -42.14 6.46
CA ARG A 129 -11.46 -41.23 7.37
C ARG A 129 -11.26 -41.68 8.81
N VAL A 130 -10.83 -40.80 9.69
CA VAL A 130 -10.77 -41.05 11.14
C VAL A 130 -11.97 -40.41 11.82
N ARG A 131 -12.71 -41.18 12.63
CA ARG A 131 -13.77 -40.70 13.52
C ARG A 131 -13.17 -40.29 14.87
N VAL A 132 -13.78 -39.29 15.51
CA VAL A 132 -13.81 -39.16 16.98
C VAL A 132 -15.27 -39.31 17.40
N ALA A 133 -15.51 -40.05 18.49
CA ALA A 133 -16.86 -40.38 18.94
C ALA A 133 -17.45 -39.31 19.86
N LEU A 134 -18.77 -39.11 19.78
CA LEU A 134 -19.57 -38.38 20.76
C LEU A 134 -20.68 -39.30 21.26
N SER A 135 -20.64 -39.64 22.55
CA SER A 135 -21.69 -40.42 23.22
C SER A 135 -22.95 -39.57 23.44
N HIS A 136 -24.12 -40.13 23.11
CA HIS A 136 -25.41 -39.70 23.64
C HIS A 136 -25.67 -40.50 24.95
N ALA A 137 -26.67 -40.29 25.82
CA ALA A 137 -27.88 -39.45 25.87
C ALA A 137 -28.36 -39.42 27.36
N PRO A 138 -29.61 -39.03 27.75
CA PRO A 138 -30.58 -38.08 27.17
C PRO A 138 -31.25 -37.14 28.23
N ALA A 139 -32.28 -36.39 27.78
CA ALA A 139 -33.57 -36.13 28.46
C ALA A 139 -33.91 -34.75 29.12
N ARG A 140 -34.79 -34.03 28.40
CA ARG A 140 -36.06 -33.39 28.84
C ARG A 140 -36.07 -32.26 29.91
N LEU A 141 -36.46 -31.07 29.42
CA LEU A 141 -37.66 -30.29 29.85
C LEU A 141 -38.11 -30.36 31.32
N LEU A 142 -38.10 -29.20 32.00
CA LEU A 142 -39.32 -28.54 32.49
C LEU A 142 -39.04 -27.06 32.86
N ALA A 143 -40.11 -26.26 33.01
CA ALA A 143 -40.04 -24.86 33.43
C ALA A 143 -40.40 -24.70 34.92
N GLY A 144 -39.90 -23.64 35.56
CA GLY A 144 -40.27 -23.29 36.94
C GLY A 144 -39.73 -21.93 37.36
N ALA A 145 -40.56 -21.10 38.00
CA ALA A 145 -40.20 -19.76 38.46
C ALA A 145 -40.73 -19.46 39.87
N ALA A 146 -39.84 -19.09 40.79
CA ALA A 146 -40.10 -18.39 42.05
C ALA A 146 -38.80 -17.66 42.43
N ARG A 147 -38.74 -16.38 42.84
CA ARG A 147 -39.49 -15.55 43.82
C ARG A 147 -39.26 -15.91 45.29
N ALA A 148 -38.83 -14.88 46.02
CA ALA A 148 -38.24 -14.91 47.36
C ALA A 148 -39.25 -14.93 48.54
N GLY A 149 -38.74 -15.37 49.70
CA GLY A 149 -39.24 -15.10 51.07
C GLY A 149 -38.18 -15.61 52.07
N ARG A 150 -37.65 -14.91 53.08
CA ARG A 150 -38.17 -14.03 54.17
C ARG A 150 -38.96 -14.75 55.28
N GLY A 151 -38.40 -14.72 56.51
CA GLY A 151 -39.03 -15.14 57.79
C GLY A 151 -38.17 -16.18 58.53
N ARG A 152 -37.46 -15.96 59.64
CA ARG A 152 -37.31 -14.86 60.65
C ARG A 152 -38.24 -14.91 61.90
N ARG A 153 -37.83 -15.68 62.93
CA ARG A 153 -37.94 -15.46 64.41
C ARG A 153 -37.11 -16.59 65.10
N ARG A 154 -36.19 -16.37 66.07
CA ARG A 154 -36.28 -15.89 67.49
C ARG A 154 -36.99 -16.91 68.42
N ARG A 155 -36.57 -17.18 69.67
CA ARG A 155 -35.75 -16.37 70.64
C ARG A 155 -35.17 -17.18 71.85
N GLY A 156 -34.15 -16.65 72.54
CA GLY A 156 -33.63 -17.06 73.88
C GLY A 156 -32.20 -17.65 73.85
N GLY A 157 -31.24 -17.38 74.75
CA GLY A 157 -31.13 -16.53 75.96
C GLY A 157 -30.80 -17.37 77.22
N ARG A 158 -29.86 -17.06 78.15
CA ARG A 158 -28.98 -15.89 78.49
C ARG A 158 -27.48 -16.22 78.16
N ALA A 159 -26.39 -15.45 78.39
CA ALA A 159 -25.97 -14.26 79.19
C ALA A 159 -25.77 -14.47 80.72
N PRO A 160 -24.86 -13.72 81.42
CA PRO A 160 -23.87 -12.70 81.00
C PRO A 160 -22.49 -13.37 80.72
N ALA A 161 -21.25 -12.86 80.90
CA ALA A 161 -20.57 -11.56 81.22
C ALA A 161 -19.15 -11.63 80.57
N ARG A 162 -18.28 -10.61 80.42
CA ARG A 162 -18.23 -9.14 80.65
C ARG A 162 -17.97 -8.46 79.26
N GLY A 163 -17.85 -7.15 79.03
CA GLY A 163 -17.97 -5.91 79.82
C GLY A 163 -16.82 -4.93 79.48
N GLY A 164 -17.02 -3.74 78.90
CA GLY A 164 -18.25 -3.15 78.35
C GLY A 164 -18.07 -1.69 77.85
N GLY A 165 -18.99 -1.22 76.99
CA GLY A 165 -19.10 0.18 76.51
C GLY A 165 -18.22 0.57 75.30
N GLY A 166 -18.67 1.32 74.29
CA GLY A 166 -20.06 1.69 73.94
C GLY A 166 -20.20 3.05 73.24
N ALA A 167 -20.23 3.08 71.90
CA ALA A 167 -20.57 4.28 71.10
C ALA A 167 -21.22 3.91 69.74
N ALA A 168 -21.78 4.92 69.06
CA ALA A 168 -22.63 4.79 67.86
C ALA A 168 -21.84 4.50 66.56
N PRO A 169 -22.49 4.10 65.44
CA PRO A 169 -21.82 3.37 64.35
C PRO A 169 -21.13 4.27 63.32
N LEU A 170 -20.08 3.72 62.71
CA LEU A 170 -19.50 4.20 61.46
C LEU A 170 -19.70 3.16 60.35
N VAL A 171 -19.83 3.67 59.11
CA VAL A 171 -19.87 2.84 57.91
C VAL A 171 -18.52 2.17 57.73
N GLU A 172 -18.51 0.85 57.51
CA GLU A 172 -17.32 0.14 57.04
C GLU A 172 -17.00 0.57 55.60
N GLY A 173 -16.24 1.67 55.47
CA GLY A 173 -15.51 1.97 54.25
C GLY A 173 -14.48 0.85 53.96
N PRO A 174 -13.99 0.75 52.72
CA PRO A 174 -12.99 -0.27 52.38
C PRO A 174 -11.77 -0.12 53.28
N ALA A 175 -11.32 -1.23 53.88
CA ALA A 175 -10.18 -1.23 54.77
C ALA A 175 -8.90 -0.86 53.98
N VAL A 176 -8.47 0.39 54.10
CA VAL A 176 -7.21 0.88 53.53
C VAL A 176 -6.07 0.28 54.33
N SER A 177 -5.56 -0.88 53.88
CA SER A 177 -4.30 -1.42 54.37
C SER A 177 -3.17 -0.46 54.00
N GLY A 178 -2.41 -0.02 55.01
CA GLY A 178 -1.38 1.02 54.88
C GLY A 178 -0.10 0.57 54.17
N ARG A 179 -0.21 -0.05 52.99
CA ARG A 179 0.92 -0.37 52.11
C ARG A 179 1.29 0.87 51.28
N PRO A 180 2.58 1.13 51.02
CA PRO A 180 2.97 2.10 49.99
C PRO A 180 2.44 1.69 48.61
N GLY A 181 1.96 2.66 47.83
CA GLY A 181 1.43 2.41 46.49
C GLY A 181 2.50 1.95 45.50
N ILE A 182 2.07 1.16 44.51
CA ILE A 182 2.92 0.60 43.46
C ILE A 182 2.44 1.06 42.09
N SER A 183 3.35 1.60 41.28
CA SER A 183 3.14 1.92 39.87
C SER A 183 3.67 0.77 39.01
N VAL A 184 2.82 0.11 38.23
CA VAL A 184 3.28 -0.83 37.20
C VAL A 184 3.56 -0.08 35.91
N VAL A 185 4.78 -0.19 35.37
CA VAL A 185 5.14 0.46 34.11
C VAL A 185 5.43 -0.57 33.02
N LEU A 186 4.83 -0.34 31.86
CA LEU A 186 4.87 -1.21 30.68
C LEU A 186 5.26 -0.40 29.44
N ILE A 187 6.00 -1.03 28.52
CA ILE A 187 6.17 -0.53 27.15
C ILE A 187 5.52 -1.52 26.17
N THR A 188 4.76 -1.05 25.19
CA THR A 188 3.98 -1.92 24.30
C THR A 188 4.13 -1.61 22.82
N ARG A 189 4.10 -2.65 21.98
CA ARG A 189 3.90 -2.54 20.53
C ARG A 189 3.34 -3.84 19.94
N ASN A 190 2.06 -3.83 19.58
CA ASN A 190 1.34 -4.97 18.98
C ASN A 190 1.40 -6.26 19.82
N GLU A 191 0.93 -6.18 21.07
CA GLU A 191 0.91 -7.26 22.06
C GLU A 191 -0.52 -7.66 22.48
N ALA A 192 -1.54 -7.39 21.67
CA ALA A 192 -2.96 -7.57 22.03
C ALA A 192 -3.34 -9.02 22.41
N THR A 193 -2.57 -10.01 21.97
CA THR A 193 -2.72 -11.43 22.29
C THR A 193 -2.13 -11.83 23.64
N ARG A 194 -1.28 -10.99 24.24
CA ARG A 194 -0.45 -11.30 25.43
C ARG A 194 -0.73 -10.36 26.60
N ILE A 195 -0.91 -9.07 26.30
CA ILE A 195 -1.02 -7.99 27.28
C ILE A 195 -2.16 -8.18 28.31
N ARG A 196 -3.26 -8.87 27.95
CA ARG A 196 -4.36 -9.18 28.88
C ARG A 196 -3.87 -9.96 30.09
N THR A 197 -3.14 -11.06 29.88
CA THR A 197 -2.61 -11.91 30.96
C THR A 197 -1.66 -11.14 31.87
N CYS A 198 -0.80 -10.29 31.29
CA CYS A 198 0.08 -9.39 32.03
C CYS A 198 -0.75 -8.45 32.92
N LEU A 199 -1.69 -7.70 32.34
CA LEU A 199 -2.53 -6.73 33.04
C LEU A 199 -3.43 -7.39 34.10
N ASP A 200 -4.04 -8.55 33.83
CA ASP A 200 -4.83 -9.31 34.80
C ASP A 200 -3.99 -9.70 36.03
N SER A 201 -2.73 -10.06 35.83
CA SER A 201 -1.79 -10.40 36.91
C SER A 201 -1.38 -9.22 37.79
N VAL A 202 -1.66 -7.97 37.37
CA VAL A 202 -1.30 -6.73 38.08
C VAL A 202 -2.47 -5.78 38.39
N ARG A 203 -3.72 -6.23 38.22
CA ARG A 203 -4.94 -5.46 38.58
C ARG A 203 -5.03 -4.99 40.04
N TRP A 204 -4.12 -5.46 40.89
CA TRP A 204 -4.01 -5.11 42.30
C TRP A 204 -3.09 -3.90 42.56
N ALA A 205 -2.40 -3.34 41.56
CA ALA A 205 -1.54 -2.17 41.72
C ALA A 205 -2.32 -0.84 41.67
N GLU A 206 -1.84 0.19 42.37
CA GLU A 206 -2.49 1.50 42.49
C GLU A 206 -2.41 2.36 41.22
N GLU A 207 -1.33 2.25 40.43
CA GLU A 207 -1.23 2.85 39.09
C GLU A 207 -0.73 1.81 38.08
N ILE A 208 -1.29 1.83 36.86
CA ILE A 208 -0.72 1.12 35.71
C ILE A 208 -0.46 2.15 34.61
N VAL A 209 0.79 2.31 34.19
CA VAL A 209 1.22 3.20 33.10
C VAL A 209 1.69 2.37 31.92
N VAL A 210 1.19 2.69 30.72
CA VAL A 210 1.58 2.00 29.49
C VAL A 210 2.09 3.02 28.48
N VAL A 211 3.34 2.87 28.04
CA VAL A 211 3.93 3.70 26.97
C VAL A 211 3.89 2.92 25.66
N ASP A 212 2.92 3.26 24.81
CA ASP A 212 2.58 2.52 23.60
C ASP A 212 3.25 3.12 22.36
N GLN A 213 3.99 2.29 21.60
CA GLN A 213 4.64 2.69 20.34
C GLN A 213 3.66 2.59 19.16
N HIS A 214 2.49 3.21 19.30
CA HIS A 214 1.42 3.30 18.29
C HIS A 214 0.96 1.92 17.76
N SER A 215 0.51 1.06 18.67
CA SER A 215 0.01 -0.28 18.36
C SER A 215 -1.21 -0.27 17.45
N GLY A 216 -1.16 -1.04 16.36
CA GLY A 216 -2.22 -1.13 15.34
C GLY A 216 -3.17 -2.31 15.48
N ASP A 217 -2.96 -3.18 16.48
CA ASP A 217 -3.70 -4.42 16.72
C ASP A 217 -4.80 -4.32 17.79
N GLY A 218 -4.92 -3.16 18.44
CA GLY A 218 -5.84 -2.93 19.55
C GLY A 218 -5.21 -2.95 20.95
N THR A 219 -3.91 -3.21 21.10
CA THR A 219 -3.20 -3.23 22.40
C THR A 219 -3.55 -2.01 23.27
N ALA A 220 -3.45 -0.80 22.71
CA ALA A 220 -3.75 0.45 23.40
C ALA A 220 -5.23 0.62 23.82
N ALA A 221 -6.16 -0.11 23.22
CA ALA A 221 -7.56 -0.15 23.67
C ALA A 221 -7.72 -1.10 24.87
N ILE A 222 -7.10 -2.28 24.80
CA ILE A 222 -7.08 -3.27 25.90
C ILE A 222 -6.48 -2.68 27.17
N CYS A 223 -5.37 -1.94 27.07
CA CYS A 223 -4.77 -1.31 28.24
C CYS A 223 -5.72 -0.28 28.91
N ARG A 224 -6.52 0.47 28.13
CA ARG A 224 -7.53 1.39 28.67
C ARG A 224 -8.75 0.69 29.27
N GLU A 225 -9.13 -0.47 28.73
CA GLU A 225 -10.19 -1.34 29.30
C GLU A 225 -9.85 -1.79 30.74
N TYR A 226 -8.56 -1.91 31.07
CA TYR A 226 -8.05 -2.26 32.41
C TYR A 226 -7.74 -1.01 33.27
N GLY A 227 -8.15 0.18 32.83
CA GLY A 227 -7.93 1.44 33.56
C GLY A 227 -6.52 2.03 33.44
N ALA A 228 -5.63 1.46 32.63
CA ALA A 228 -4.24 1.91 32.56
C ALA A 228 -4.08 3.27 31.85
N ARG A 229 -3.11 4.06 32.33
CA ARG A 229 -2.72 5.37 31.79
C ARG A 229 -1.88 5.18 30.52
N VAL A 230 -2.56 5.02 29.38
CA VAL A 230 -1.92 4.77 28.07
C VAL A 230 -1.42 6.07 27.42
N ILE A 231 -0.10 6.20 27.30
CA ILE A 231 0.62 7.32 26.70
C ILE A 231 1.20 6.85 25.36
N ALA A 232 0.81 7.48 24.24
CA ALA A 232 1.37 7.14 22.93
C ALA A 232 2.72 7.86 22.70
N ARG A 233 3.78 7.11 22.39
CA ARG A 233 5.14 7.66 22.20
C ARG A 233 6.00 6.79 21.28
N GLU A 234 6.56 7.40 20.24
CA GLU A 234 7.63 6.78 19.46
C GLU A 234 8.90 6.57 20.31
N MET A 235 9.38 5.33 20.40
CA MET A 235 10.70 4.99 20.93
C MET A 235 11.79 5.55 20.01
N ARG A 236 12.75 6.33 20.54
CA ARG A 236 13.73 7.06 19.74
C ARG A 236 15.16 6.57 19.88
N ALA A 237 15.61 6.23 21.09
CA ALA A 237 16.99 5.82 21.35
C ALA A 237 17.17 4.33 21.71
N GLY A 238 16.10 3.63 22.09
CA GLY A 238 16.14 2.20 22.43
C GLY A 238 15.17 1.82 23.54
N PHE A 239 15.15 0.53 23.92
CA PHE A 239 14.23 0.02 24.94
C PHE A 239 14.48 0.66 26.31
N GLY A 240 15.75 0.84 26.72
CA GLY A 240 16.10 1.52 27.96
C GLY A 240 15.58 2.96 28.04
N GLU A 241 15.66 3.73 26.94
CA GLU A 241 15.14 5.11 26.88
C GLU A 241 13.61 5.17 26.98
N GLN A 242 12.89 4.27 26.29
CA GLN A 242 11.43 4.19 26.39
C GLN A 242 10.98 3.71 27.79
N LYS A 243 11.71 2.78 28.41
CA LYS A 243 11.45 2.34 29.81
C LYS A 243 11.77 3.44 30.82
N ASN A 244 12.86 4.19 30.67
CA ASN A 244 13.17 5.36 31.50
C ASN A 244 12.09 6.45 31.39
N PHE A 245 11.56 6.69 30.19
CA PHE A 245 10.38 7.54 30.05
C PHE A 245 9.15 6.99 30.78
N ALA A 246 8.91 5.67 30.73
CA ALA A 246 7.82 5.04 31.48
C ALA A 246 7.99 5.15 33.02
N LEU A 247 9.22 5.00 33.53
CA LEU A 247 9.56 5.24 34.95
C LEU A 247 9.27 6.70 35.35
N ALA A 248 9.65 7.67 34.52
CA ALA A 248 9.36 9.09 34.74
C ALA A 248 7.86 9.45 34.66
N GLN A 249 6.99 8.49 34.35
CA GLN A 249 5.53 8.63 34.39
C GLN A 249 4.89 7.93 35.60
N ALA A 250 5.64 7.21 36.43
CA ALA A 250 5.13 6.65 37.67
C ALA A 250 4.85 7.75 38.73
N THR A 251 3.75 7.63 39.46
CA THR A 251 3.38 8.56 40.54
C THR A 251 3.61 8.01 41.94
N GLN A 252 3.46 6.69 42.13
CA GLN A 252 3.51 6.04 43.44
C GLN A 252 4.95 5.90 43.99
N PRO A 253 5.15 5.64 45.29
CA PRO A 253 6.48 5.48 45.88
C PRO A 253 7.30 4.33 45.26
N TRP A 254 6.67 3.20 44.92
CA TRP A 254 7.34 2.05 44.31
C TRP A 254 6.97 1.87 42.85
N VAL A 255 7.88 1.31 42.07
CA VAL A 255 7.71 1.04 40.64
C VAL A 255 8.07 -0.40 40.30
N LEU A 256 7.15 -1.09 39.62
CA LEU A 256 7.33 -2.44 39.10
C LEU A 256 7.33 -2.37 37.56
N SER A 257 8.50 -2.53 36.94
CA SER A 257 8.62 -2.51 35.48
C SER A 257 8.49 -3.91 34.88
N LEU A 258 7.47 -4.14 34.08
CA LEU A 258 7.22 -5.43 33.43
C LEU A 258 7.31 -5.33 31.91
N ASP A 259 7.59 -6.45 31.26
CA ASP A 259 7.43 -6.60 29.83
C ASP A 259 6.04 -7.23 29.52
N ALA A 260 5.47 -6.98 28.35
CA ALA A 260 4.08 -7.36 28.01
C ALA A 260 3.80 -8.87 27.98
N ASP A 261 4.84 -9.72 28.01
CA ASP A 261 4.76 -11.17 28.11
C ASP A 261 5.28 -11.74 29.44
N GLU A 262 5.41 -10.88 30.46
CA GLU A 262 5.64 -11.25 31.86
C GLU A 262 4.33 -11.21 32.69
N GLU A 263 4.23 -12.09 33.69
CA GLU A 263 3.02 -12.37 34.46
C GLU A 263 3.38 -12.63 35.93
N VAL A 264 2.81 -11.82 36.83
CA VAL A 264 3.08 -11.87 38.28
C VAL A 264 2.22 -12.95 38.92
N THR A 265 2.85 -13.96 39.53
CA THR A 265 2.10 -15.01 40.23
C THR A 265 1.53 -14.50 41.56
N GLU A 266 0.38 -15.03 42.01
CA GLU A 266 -0.24 -14.64 43.29
C GLU A 266 0.71 -14.81 44.52
N PRO A 267 1.62 -15.82 44.59
CA PRO A 267 2.69 -15.84 45.58
C PRO A 267 3.69 -14.69 45.44
N LEU A 268 4.18 -14.38 44.23
CA LEU A 268 5.11 -13.27 43.99
C LEU A 268 4.46 -11.92 44.32
N ARG A 269 3.18 -11.73 43.99
CA ARG A 269 2.40 -10.57 44.41
C ARG A 269 2.46 -10.38 45.93
N ARG A 270 2.22 -11.43 46.72
CA ARG A 270 2.23 -11.33 48.19
C ARG A 270 3.63 -11.02 48.74
N GLU A 271 4.67 -11.57 48.11
CA GLU A 271 6.06 -11.20 48.41
C GLU A 271 6.37 -9.74 48.07
N ILE A 272 5.88 -9.21 46.94
CA ILE A 272 5.98 -7.79 46.56
C ILE A 272 5.22 -6.90 47.55
N GLU A 273 3.96 -7.22 47.84
CA GLU A 273 3.12 -6.45 48.79
C GLU A 273 3.75 -6.40 50.19
N ALA A 274 4.39 -7.49 50.65
CA ALA A 274 5.12 -7.54 51.91
C ALA A 274 6.47 -6.79 51.86
N ALA A 275 7.25 -6.96 50.79
CA ALA A 275 8.55 -6.29 50.62
C ALA A 275 8.39 -4.77 50.51
N VAL A 276 7.34 -4.28 49.86
CA VAL A 276 7.03 -2.84 49.76
C VAL A 276 6.52 -2.29 51.10
N ALA A 277 5.79 -3.07 51.90
CA ALA A 277 5.34 -2.65 53.23
C ALA A 277 6.46 -2.64 54.29
N ALA A 278 7.48 -3.49 54.15
CA ALA A 278 8.61 -3.58 55.08
C ALA A 278 9.96 -3.79 54.33
N PRO A 279 10.48 -2.76 53.64
CA PRO A 279 11.61 -2.93 52.70
C PRO A 279 12.97 -3.24 53.35
N ALA A 280 13.07 -3.24 54.69
CA ALA A 280 14.28 -3.59 55.44
C ALA A 280 15.56 -2.81 55.02
N GLY A 281 15.40 -1.60 54.49
CA GLY A 281 16.47 -0.75 53.97
C GLY A 281 16.83 -0.99 52.49
N CYS A 282 16.25 -1.99 51.83
CA CYS A 282 16.41 -2.22 50.39
C CYS A 282 15.62 -1.18 49.57
N VAL A 283 16.26 -0.64 48.52
CA VAL A 283 15.65 0.28 47.54
C VAL A 283 15.21 -0.41 46.25
N GLY A 284 15.49 -1.72 46.14
CA GLY A 284 15.09 -2.55 45.01
C GLY A 284 14.97 -4.04 45.38
N PHE A 285 14.26 -4.80 44.56
CA PHE A 285 14.06 -6.24 44.73
C PHE A 285 14.16 -6.98 43.40
N SER A 286 15.04 -7.99 43.37
CA SER A 286 15.13 -8.96 42.30
C SER A 286 14.21 -10.15 42.54
N MET A 287 13.75 -10.79 41.46
CA MET A 287 12.81 -11.93 41.51
C MET A 287 13.19 -12.99 40.47
N PRO A 288 13.04 -14.30 40.76
CA PRO A 288 13.33 -15.38 39.82
C PRO A 288 12.35 -15.33 38.63
N ARG A 289 12.85 -15.56 37.42
CA ARG A 289 12.05 -15.48 36.18
C ARG A 289 11.93 -16.84 35.48
N LEU A 290 10.85 -17.53 35.77
CA LEU A 290 10.53 -18.82 35.15
C LEU A 290 10.08 -18.60 33.69
N THR A 291 11.02 -18.77 32.76
CA THR A 291 10.79 -18.52 31.34
C THR A 291 10.19 -19.74 30.64
N SER A 292 9.14 -19.53 29.85
CA SER A 292 8.54 -20.53 28.96
C SER A 292 9.18 -20.52 27.58
N TYR A 293 9.45 -21.72 27.06
CA TYR A 293 10.00 -21.98 25.75
C TYR A 293 9.18 -23.05 25.05
N LEU A 294 8.62 -22.75 23.88
CA LEU A 294 7.80 -23.67 23.06
C LEU A 294 6.69 -24.35 23.90
N GLY A 295 5.96 -23.54 24.67
CA GLY A 295 4.85 -23.98 25.53
C GLY A 295 5.23 -24.62 26.86
N ARG A 296 6.52 -24.74 27.20
CA ARG A 296 6.99 -25.37 28.46
C ARG A 296 7.90 -24.45 29.27
N PHE A 297 7.61 -24.30 30.55
CA PHE A 297 8.50 -23.63 31.52
C PHE A 297 9.80 -24.41 31.73
N ILE A 298 10.93 -23.72 31.66
CA ILE A 298 12.29 -24.29 31.69
C ILE A 298 12.90 -24.07 33.08
N ARG A 299 13.37 -25.15 33.73
CA ARG A 299 14.02 -25.08 35.05
C ARG A 299 15.51 -25.44 35.03
N HIS A 300 16.05 -25.81 33.87
CA HIS A 300 17.46 -26.16 33.68
C HIS A 300 18.11 -25.26 32.58
N CYS A 301 19.13 -25.74 31.86
CA CYS A 301 19.78 -25.01 30.74
C CYS A 301 20.38 -23.62 31.11
N GLY A 302 20.57 -23.34 32.41
CA GLY A 302 21.01 -22.03 32.90
C GLY A 302 20.02 -20.90 32.60
N TRP A 303 18.72 -21.21 32.49
CA TRP A 303 17.64 -20.21 32.31
C TRP A 303 16.87 -19.90 33.60
N TYR A 304 17.00 -20.75 34.61
CA TYR A 304 16.37 -20.62 35.92
C TYR A 304 17.45 -20.68 37.02
N PRO A 305 17.36 -19.92 38.13
CA PRO A 305 16.30 -18.96 38.47
C PRO A 305 16.30 -17.69 37.62
N GLY A 306 17.42 -17.34 36.97
CA GLY A 306 17.47 -16.27 35.96
C GLY A 306 16.95 -14.91 36.47
N ALA A 307 17.26 -14.57 37.72
CA ALA A 307 16.65 -13.48 38.46
C ALA A 307 16.80 -12.11 37.77
N VAL A 308 15.78 -11.27 37.92
CA VAL A 308 15.67 -9.94 37.31
C VAL A 308 15.26 -8.90 38.35
N LEU A 309 15.92 -7.74 38.33
CA LEU A 309 15.54 -6.57 39.11
C LEU A 309 14.41 -5.85 38.36
N ARG A 310 13.19 -5.92 38.90
CA ARG A 310 11.98 -5.31 38.29
C ARG A 310 11.23 -4.35 39.23
N LEU A 311 11.38 -4.51 40.54
CA LEU A 311 10.75 -3.69 41.58
C LEU A 311 11.80 -2.79 42.23
N PHE A 312 11.54 -1.48 42.32
CA PHE A 312 12.42 -0.53 43.00
C PHE A 312 11.69 0.77 43.38
N GLU A 313 12.29 1.53 44.29
CA GLU A 313 11.76 2.80 44.76
C GLU A 313 11.89 3.90 43.68
N ARG A 314 10.88 4.76 43.57
CA ARG A 314 10.75 5.71 42.46
C ARG A 314 11.80 6.82 42.56
N GLY A 315 12.73 6.81 41.60
CA GLY A 315 13.86 7.74 41.53
C GLY A 315 15.19 7.10 41.89
N CYS A 316 15.18 5.95 42.58
CA CYS A 316 16.37 5.19 42.96
C CYS A 316 16.86 4.23 41.86
N GLY A 317 16.04 3.96 40.83
CA GLY A 317 16.35 3.01 39.75
C GLY A 317 16.19 3.56 38.33
N ARG A 318 17.08 3.14 37.43
CA ARG A 318 17.20 3.59 36.03
C ARG A 318 17.55 2.42 35.11
N PHE A 319 16.99 2.37 33.91
CA PHE A 319 17.45 1.44 32.88
C PHE A 319 18.71 1.95 32.17
N THR A 320 19.64 1.05 31.86
CA THR A 320 20.81 1.36 31.02
C THR A 320 20.40 1.73 29.60
N ASP A 321 21.17 2.60 28.95
CA ASP A 321 20.92 3.12 27.60
C ASP A 321 21.26 2.10 26.48
N ALA A 322 21.04 0.82 26.76
CA ALA A 322 21.30 -0.27 25.83
C ALA A 322 20.22 -0.35 24.73
N LEU A 323 20.67 -0.61 23.49
CA LEU A 323 19.78 -0.82 22.34
C LEU A 323 18.96 -2.10 22.44
N VAL A 324 19.54 -3.13 23.06
CA VAL A 324 18.95 -4.42 23.45
C VAL A 324 19.72 -4.94 24.66
N HIS A 325 19.05 -5.66 25.57
CA HIS A 325 19.61 -6.13 26.85
C HIS A 325 19.91 -4.99 27.83
N GLU A 326 18.95 -4.08 27.99
CA GLU A 326 18.90 -3.13 29.09
C GLU A 326 18.81 -3.85 30.44
N GLY A 327 19.53 -3.31 31.43
CA GLY A 327 19.45 -3.73 32.84
C GLY A 327 18.99 -2.56 33.70
N VAL A 328 18.48 -2.84 34.90
CA VAL A 328 18.18 -1.81 35.89
C VAL A 328 19.41 -1.59 36.77
N GLU A 329 19.92 -0.37 36.78
CA GLU A 329 20.84 0.16 37.78
C GLU A 329 20.00 0.73 38.93
N VAL A 330 20.36 0.44 40.19
CA VAL A 330 19.69 0.99 41.38
C VAL A 330 20.74 1.45 42.38
N ASP A 331 20.60 2.70 42.86
CA ASP A 331 21.55 3.34 43.76
C ASP A 331 21.30 2.96 45.23
N GLY A 332 21.50 1.68 45.56
CA GLY A 332 21.45 1.18 46.95
C GLY A 332 21.31 -0.34 47.06
N PRO A 333 21.07 -0.86 48.28
CA PRO A 333 20.95 -2.30 48.52
C PRO A 333 19.68 -2.89 47.86
N VAL A 334 19.83 -4.10 47.30
CA VAL A 334 18.79 -4.83 46.58
C VAL A 334 18.50 -6.16 47.28
N GLY A 335 17.23 -6.45 47.54
CA GLY A 335 16.78 -7.73 48.10
C GLY A 335 16.47 -8.80 47.05
N GLU A 336 16.22 -10.02 47.51
CA GLU A 336 15.82 -11.16 46.66
C GLU A 336 14.44 -11.70 47.10
N LEU A 337 13.49 -11.72 46.17
CA LEU A 337 12.22 -12.43 46.29
C LEU A 337 12.40 -13.89 45.85
N ARG A 338 11.47 -14.76 46.25
CA ARG A 338 11.58 -16.22 46.11
C ARG A 338 10.56 -16.81 45.14
N SER A 339 9.44 -16.14 44.92
CA SER A 339 8.36 -16.62 44.05
C SER A 339 8.55 -16.27 42.58
N ASP A 340 8.11 -17.17 41.69
CA ASP A 340 8.34 -17.11 40.24
C ASP A 340 7.58 -15.94 39.56
N LEU A 341 8.30 -15.10 38.81
CA LEU A 341 7.77 -14.26 37.73
C LEU A 341 7.71 -15.12 36.46
N LEU A 342 6.53 -15.28 35.85
CA LEU A 342 6.40 -16.07 34.62
C LEU A 342 6.73 -15.20 33.40
N HIS A 343 7.45 -15.74 32.41
CA HIS A 343 7.85 -15.00 31.20
C HIS A 343 7.65 -15.84 29.94
N ARG A 344 6.74 -15.43 29.05
CA ARG A 344 6.24 -16.25 27.92
C ARG A 344 7.02 -15.97 26.62
N SER A 345 8.35 -16.05 26.69
CA SER A 345 9.25 -15.44 25.69
C SER A 345 9.24 -16.04 24.27
N TYR A 346 8.90 -17.33 24.09
CA TYR A 346 8.93 -18.00 22.78
C TYR A 346 7.81 -19.02 22.60
N ASP A 347 6.86 -18.74 21.70
CA ASP A 347 5.78 -19.68 21.35
C ASP A 347 6.20 -20.67 20.26
N SER A 348 7.00 -20.22 19.28
CA SER A 348 7.46 -21.04 18.14
C SER A 348 8.98 -21.02 17.93
N LEU A 349 9.50 -22.05 17.24
CA LEU A 349 10.91 -22.07 16.83
C LEU A 349 11.22 -20.98 15.80
N ALA A 350 10.23 -20.59 14.97
CA ALA A 350 10.37 -19.50 14.01
C ALA A 350 10.59 -18.16 14.72
N ASP A 351 9.90 -17.91 15.85
CA ASP A 351 10.12 -16.73 16.69
C ASP A 351 11.49 -16.74 17.35
N HIS A 352 11.99 -17.91 17.76
CA HIS A 352 13.34 -18.02 18.28
C HIS A 352 14.40 -17.73 17.21
N VAL A 353 14.24 -18.27 15.99
CA VAL A 353 15.14 -17.96 14.87
C VAL A 353 15.08 -16.47 14.49
N ARG A 354 13.88 -15.88 14.47
CA ARG A 354 13.67 -14.44 14.21
C ARG A 354 14.36 -13.55 15.25
N LYS A 355 14.15 -13.81 16.54
CA LYS A 355 14.82 -13.11 17.65
C LYS A 355 16.34 -13.33 17.63
N LEU A 356 16.81 -14.57 17.41
CA LEU A 356 18.24 -14.93 17.29
C LEU A 356 18.93 -14.10 16.20
N LEU A 357 18.36 -14.07 14.99
CA LEU A 357 18.98 -13.39 13.86
C LEU A 357 19.01 -11.86 14.01
N LEU A 358 18.14 -11.29 14.86
CA LEU A 358 18.21 -9.89 15.28
C LEU A 358 19.29 -9.66 16.35
N TYR A 359 19.23 -10.35 17.49
CA TYR A 359 20.19 -10.13 18.60
C TYR A 359 21.64 -10.39 18.19
N THR A 360 21.88 -11.44 17.39
CA THR A 360 23.21 -11.77 16.84
C THR A 360 23.77 -10.70 15.88
N ALA A 361 22.99 -9.70 15.45
CA ALA A 361 23.49 -8.54 14.70
C ALA A 361 24.13 -7.49 15.63
N TYR A 362 23.59 -7.33 16.84
CA TYR A 362 24.10 -6.42 17.86
C TYR A 362 25.31 -7.03 18.58
N ASP A 363 25.21 -8.30 19.01
CA ASP A 363 26.31 -9.04 19.64
C ASP A 363 27.59 -9.02 18.80
N ALA A 364 27.49 -9.28 17.49
CA ALA A 364 28.66 -9.28 16.61
C ALA A 364 29.37 -7.91 16.55
N ARG A 365 28.62 -6.80 16.65
CA ARG A 365 29.17 -5.44 16.75
C ARG A 365 29.79 -5.17 18.12
N MET A 366 29.19 -5.67 19.21
CA MET A 366 29.78 -5.59 20.55
C MET A 366 31.11 -6.36 20.65
N LEU A 367 31.18 -7.55 20.04
CA LEU A 367 32.43 -8.32 19.96
C LEU A 367 33.49 -7.60 19.11
N GLN A 368 33.09 -6.93 18.02
CA GLN A 368 33.97 -6.12 17.19
C GLN A 368 34.53 -4.91 17.97
N GLN A 369 33.68 -4.18 18.70
CA GLN A 369 34.10 -3.06 19.55
C GLN A 369 35.05 -3.48 20.69
N ARG A 370 34.87 -4.70 21.23
CA ARG A 370 35.75 -5.29 22.24
C ARG A 370 37.07 -5.84 21.68
N GLY A 371 37.30 -5.75 20.37
CA GLY A 371 38.53 -6.25 19.73
C GLY A 371 38.69 -7.78 19.77
N GLU A 372 37.60 -8.54 19.89
CA GLU A 372 37.65 -10.00 20.04
C GLU A 372 38.35 -10.68 18.84
N PRO A 373 39.31 -11.60 19.06
CA PRO A 373 40.18 -12.11 18.00
C PRO A 373 39.46 -13.05 17.03
N VAL A 374 39.55 -12.71 15.74
CA VAL A 374 38.84 -13.37 14.63
C VAL A 374 39.78 -14.23 13.76
N SER A 375 41.07 -14.21 14.04
CA SER A 375 42.13 -14.90 13.27
C SER A 375 42.97 -15.83 14.15
N GLY A 376 43.85 -16.61 13.51
CA GLY A 376 44.73 -17.57 14.18
C GLY A 376 43.99 -18.67 14.96
N LEU A 377 44.71 -19.30 15.89
CA LEU A 377 44.18 -20.36 16.77
C LEU A 377 43.00 -19.88 17.62
N ALA A 378 43.03 -18.63 18.09
CA ALA A 378 41.95 -18.04 18.90
C ALA A 378 40.62 -17.94 18.12
N GLY A 379 40.66 -17.49 16.86
CA GLY A 379 39.48 -17.46 15.99
C GLY A 379 38.97 -18.87 15.67
N ALA A 380 39.87 -19.81 15.36
CA ALA A 380 39.50 -21.20 15.07
C ALA A 380 38.82 -21.89 16.27
N TRP A 381 39.37 -21.76 17.47
CA TRP A 381 38.78 -22.26 18.72
C TRP A 381 37.37 -21.71 18.96
N ARG A 382 37.16 -20.41 18.66
CA ARG A 382 35.89 -19.71 18.85
C ARG A 382 34.79 -20.14 17.88
N LEU A 383 35.12 -20.61 16.67
CA LEU A 383 34.15 -21.24 15.76
C LEU A 383 33.95 -22.74 16.05
N ALA A 384 35.03 -23.50 16.24
CA ALA A 384 34.98 -24.96 16.25
C ALA A 384 34.67 -25.57 17.63
N VAL A 385 35.21 -25.00 18.71
CA VAL A 385 35.16 -25.60 20.06
C VAL A 385 34.14 -24.89 20.96
N LYS A 386 34.08 -23.56 20.90
CA LYS A 386 33.21 -22.75 21.77
C LYS A 386 31.71 -23.08 21.61
N PRO A 387 31.14 -23.31 20.40
CA PRO A 387 29.71 -23.68 20.28
C PRO A 387 29.39 -25.09 20.81
N PRO A 388 30.11 -26.18 20.47
CA PRO A 388 29.91 -27.49 21.10
C PRO A 388 30.12 -27.47 22.62
N ALA A 389 31.11 -26.73 23.14
CA ALA A 389 31.31 -26.57 24.58
C ALA A 389 30.11 -25.87 25.26
N VAL A 390 29.48 -24.89 24.60
CA VAL A 390 28.25 -24.26 25.08
C VAL A 390 27.06 -25.23 25.07
N PHE A 391 26.95 -26.10 24.05
CA PHE A 391 25.94 -27.17 24.03
C PHE A 391 26.14 -28.13 25.22
N VAL A 392 27.34 -28.67 25.40
CA VAL A 392 27.66 -29.62 26.50
C VAL A 392 27.44 -28.96 27.86
N ARG A 393 27.86 -27.70 28.03
CA ARG A 393 27.62 -26.94 29.27
C ARG A 393 26.14 -26.78 29.56
N LYS A 394 25.32 -26.43 28.58
CA LYS A 394 23.86 -26.24 28.76
C LYS A 394 23.11 -27.55 28.97
N TYR A 395 23.38 -28.53 28.11
CA TYR A 395 22.63 -29.78 28.08
C TYR A 395 23.03 -30.74 29.20
N VAL A 396 24.33 -30.87 29.50
CA VAL A 396 24.85 -31.81 30.49
C VAL A 396 25.11 -31.11 31.83
N LEU A 397 26.03 -30.14 31.89
CA LEU A 397 26.47 -29.55 33.16
C LEU A 397 25.35 -28.74 33.86
N GLN A 398 24.63 -27.92 33.10
CA GLN A 398 23.42 -27.22 33.55
C GLN A 398 22.15 -28.08 33.44
N ARG A 399 22.33 -29.42 33.35
CA ARG A 399 21.29 -30.46 33.45
C ARG A 399 20.11 -30.32 32.48
N GLY A 400 20.28 -29.65 31.34
CA GLY A 400 19.26 -29.44 30.32
C GLY A 400 18.54 -30.71 29.85
N PHE A 401 19.19 -31.87 29.89
CA PHE A 401 18.54 -33.17 29.62
C PHE A 401 17.29 -33.43 30.48
N ARG A 402 17.18 -32.84 31.69
CA ARG A 402 16.01 -32.96 32.58
C ARG A 402 14.77 -32.22 32.06
N ASP A 403 14.94 -31.23 31.19
CA ASP A 403 13.84 -30.57 30.46
C ASP A 403 13.52 -31.28 29.12
N GLY A 404 14.14 -32.45 28.87
CA GLY A 404 13.87 -33.31 27.72
C GLY A 404 14.14 -32.64 26.37
N TRP A 405 13.22 -32.82 25.41
CA TRP A 405 13.34 -32.24 24.06
C TRP A 405 13.47 -30.71 24.07
N HIS A 406 12.72 -30.03 24.94
CA HIS A 406 12.82 -28.58 25.12
C HIS A 406 14.23 -28.17 25.57
N GLY A 407 14.82 -28.89 26.52
CA GLY A 407 16.19 -28.64 26.99
C GLY A 407 17.26 -28.96 25.95
N PHE A 408 17.07 -29.99 25.13
CA PHE A 408 17.94 -30.30 23.99
C PHE A 408 17.92 -29.17 22.95
N VAL A 409 16.74 -28.80 22.45
CA VAL A 409 16.57 -27.74 21.45
C VAL A 409 17.08 -26.40 21.97
N LEU A 410 16.81 -26.06 23.22
CA LEU A 410 17.28 -24.82 23.84
C LEU A 410 18.81 -24.77 23.98
N SER A 411 19.44 -25.91 24.29
CA SER A 411 20.90 -26.04 24.34
C SER A 411 21.53 -25.91 22.94
N ALA A 412 20.91 -26.54 21.93
CA ALA A 412 21.34 -26.46 20.53
C ALA A 412 21.22 -25.04 19.98
N MET A 413 20.10 -24.36 20.23
CA MET A 413 19.91 -22.95 19.85
C MET A 413 20.89 -22.02 20.57
N SER A 414 21.19 -22.27 21.86
CA SER A 414 22.19 -21.50 22.61
C SER A 414 23.61 -21.65 22.02
N ALA A 415 23.96 -22.84 21.51
CA ALA A 415 25.20 -23.05 20.77
C ALA A 415 25.18 -22.35 19.40
N LEU A 416 24.04 -22.40 18.69
CA LEU A 416 23.86 -21.72 17.40
C LEU A 416 24.00 -20.20 17.51
N VAL A 417 23.44 -19.55 18.55
CA VAL A 417 23.67 -18.12 18.84
C VAL A 417 25.17 -17.83 18.91
N VAL A 418 25.93 -18.62 19.67
CA VAL A 418 27.37 -18.44 19.85
C VAL A 418 28.14 -18.67 18.54
N LEU A 419 27.76 -19.64 17.72
CA LEU A 419 28.34 -19.84 16.38
C LEU A 419 28.06 -18.63 15.47
N VAL A 420 26.79 -18.23 15.34
CA VAL A 420 26.36 -17.12 14.47
C VAL A 420 27.04 -15.80 14.88
N ASN A 421 27.23 -15.54 16.17
CA ASN A 421 27.96 -14.36 16.65
C ASN A 421 29.41 -14.29 16.15
N HIS A 422 30.15 -15.40 16.17
CA HIS A 422 31.54 -15.42 15.70
C HIS A 422 31.64 -15.50 14.17
N VAL A 423 30.64 -16.09 13.49
CA VAL A 423 30.52 -16.03 12.01
C VAL A 423 30.26 -14.59 11.57
N ARG A 424 29.29 -13.88 12.16
CA ARG A 424 29.00 -12.47 11.85
C ARG A 424 30.14 -11.52 12.22
N LEU A 425 30.90 -11.82 13.28
CA LEU A 425 32.15 -11.11 13.57
C LEU A 425 33.20 -11.31 12.44
N ALA A 426 33.29 -12.50 11.86
CA ALA A 426 34.15 -12.78 10.72
C ALA A 426 33.66 -12.11 9.42
N GLU A 427 32.36 -11.93 9.24
CA GLU A 427 31.78 -11.08 8.17
C GLU A 427 32.16 -9.60 8.39
N LEU A 428 31.89 -9.05 9.58
CA LEU A 428 32.13 -7.64 9.93
C LEU A 428 33.60 -7.21 9.88
N THR A 429 34.53 -8.14 10.12
CA THR A 429 35.98 -7.91 10.02
C THR A 429 36.57 -8.36 8.68
N GLY A 430 35.74 -8.74 7.70
CA GLY A 430 36.17 -9.15 6.37
C GLY A 430 36.98 -10.46 6.32
N ARG A 431 37.05 -11.21 7.42
CA ARG A 431 37.79 -12.46 7.54
C ARG A 431 37.10 -13.62 6.83
N LEU A 432 35.76 -13.60 6.83
CA LEU A 432 34.89 -14.41 5.97
C LEU A 432 34.42 -13.49 4.83
N PRO A 433 34.91 -13.65 3.59
CA PRO A 433 34.52 -12.80 2.47
C PRO A 433 33.11 -13.16 1.99
N VAL A 434 32.10 -12.63 2.66
CA VAL A 434 30.73 -12.57 2.14
C VAL A 434 30.65 -11.54 1.03
N THR A 435 30.17 -11.94 -0.15
CA THR A 435 29.41 -11.01 -1.00
C THR A 435 28.25 -10.52 -0.14
N PRO A 436 28.15 -9.23 0.21
CA PRO A 436 27.16 -8.79 1.18
C PRO A 436 25.75 -9.12 0.65
N PRO A 437 24.96 -9.95 1.37
CA PRO A 437 23.54 -10.07 1.02
C PRO A 437 22.90 -8.68 1.16
N PRO A 438 21.89 -8.34 0.35
CA PRO A 438 21.12 -7.11 0.58
C PRO A 438 20.66 -7.10 2.04
N THR A 439 21.01 -6.03 2.75
CA THR A 439 21.18 -6.04 4.21
C THR A 439 19.92 -6.55 4.93
N PRO A 440 19.98 -7.53 5.86
CA PRO A 440 18.74 -8.10 6.42
C PRO A 440 18.25 -7.51 7.76
N TRP A 441 19.01 -6.62 8.42
CA TRP A 441 18.73 -6.17 9.81
C TRP A 441 18.48 -4.66 9.97
N LEU A 442 18.82 -3.90 8.94
CA LEU A 442 17.93 -2.85 8.45
C LEU A 442 17.26 -3.50 7.24
N GLU A 443 15.93 -3.44 7.09
CA GLU A 443 15.37 -3.60 5.74
C GLU A 443 16.04 -2.54 4.87
N PRO A 444 16.63 -2.89 3.70
CA PRO A 444 17.41 -1.94 2.92
C PRO A 444 16.41 -0.92 2.37
N GLU A 445 16.46 0.32 2.87
CA GLU A 445 15.37 1.30 2.78
C GLU A 445 14.62 1.20 1.45
N PRO A 446 13.33 0.82 1.47
CA PRO A 446 12.67 0.28 0.30
C PRO A 446 12.76 1.28 -0.85
N PRO A 447 13.26 0.87 -2.04
CA PRO A 447 13.85 1.77 -3.02
C PRO A 447 12.99 3.00 -3.29
N THR A 448 13.55 4.20 -3.12
CA THR A 448 12.81 5.45 -3.29
C THR A 448 12.31 5.57 -4.73
N VAL A 449 11.00 5.58 -4.91
CA VAL A 449 10.33 5.77 -6.21
C VAL A 449 9.74 7.16 -6.26
N LEU A 450 10.18 7.98 -7.22
CA LEU A 450 9.61 9.31 -7.45
C LEU A 450 8.40 9.23 -8.39
N LEU A 451 7.22 9.49 -7.84
CA LEU A 451 5.97 9.64 -8.58
C LEU A 451 5.85 11.09 -9.09
N MET A 452 5.89 11.30 -10.42
CA MET A 452 5.71 12.64 -11.00
C MET A 452 4.28 12.83 -11.49
N ALA A 453 3.50 13.66 -10.80
CA ALA A 453 2.19 14.11 -11.22
C ALA A 453 2.30 15.13 -12.38
N ASN A 454 1.31 15.15 -13.26
CA ASN A 454 1.31 16.06 -14.42
C ASN A 454 0.54 17.37 -14.19
N PHE A 455 -0.34 17.42 -13.19
CA PHE A 455 -1.17 18.58 -12.79
C PHE A 455 -1.17 18.72 -11.26
N ALA A 456 -1.59 19.88 -10.75
CA ALA A 456 -1.70 20.16 -9.31
C ALA A 456 -3.09 19.79 -8.74
N ASP A 457 -4.10 19.75 -9.60
CA ASP A 457 -5.51 19.52 -9.25
C ASP A 457 -6.04 18.22 -9.89
N LEU A 458 -7.20 17.74 -9.45
CA LEU A 458 -7.87 16.58 -10.05
C LEU A 458 -8.59 16.93 -11.36
N VAL A 459 -7.79 17.08 -12.43
CA VAL A 459 -8.26 17.39 -13.80
C VAL A 459 -8.92 16.19 -14.49
N GLY A 460 -8.69 14.95 -14.02
CA GLY A 460 -9.39 13.76 -14.51
C GLY A 460 -8.90 12.43 -13.96
N GLY A 461 -9.29 11.34 -14.65
CA GLY A 461 -9.01 9.96 -14.24
C GLY A 461 -7.54 9.52 -14.33
N GLY A 462 -6.64 10.34 -14.89
CA GLY A 462 -5.19 10.09 -14.86
C GLY A 462 -4.59 10.33 -13.48
N GLU A 463 -5.17 11.31 -12.77
CA GLU A 463 -4.79 11.83 -11.47
C GLU A 463 -5.38 10.96 -10.35
N GLU A 464 -6.67 10.61 -10.43
CA GLU A 464 -7.29 9.60 -9.56
C GLU A 464 -6.57 8.23 -9.68
N SER A 465 -6.10 7.84 -10.88
CA SER A 465 -5.25 6.65 -11.03
C SER A 465 -3.90 6.75 -10.31
N LEU A 466 -3.30 7.95 -10.23
CA LEU A 466 -2.05 8.16 -9.49
C LEU A 466 -2.29 8.04 -7.98
N LEU A 467 -3.33 8.69 -7.46
CA LEU A 467 -3.71 8.60 -6.05
C LEU A 467 -4.06 7.16 -5.66
N ALA A 468 -4.88 6.47 -6.45
CA ALA A 468 -5.27 5.09 -6.20
C ALA A 468 -4.06 4.13 -6.24
N LEU A 469 -3.07 4.36 -7.11
CA LEU A 469 -1.80 3.63 -7.10
C LEU A 469 -0.99 3.96 -5.83
N ALA A 470 -0.76 5.23 -5.51
CA ALA A 470 0.03 5.67 -4.35
C ALA A 470 -0.55 5.19 -2.99
N ALA A 471 -1.89 5.08 -2.91
CA ALA A 471 -2.61 4.52 -1.77
C ALA A 471 -2.44 2.99 -1.62
N ARG A 472 -1.99 2.29 -2.67
CA ARG A 472 -1.90 0.81 -2.73
C ARG A 472 -0.50 0.30 -3.07
N LEU A 473 0.49 1.18 -3.23
CA LEU A 473 1.90 0.81 -3.28
C LEU A 473 2.35 0.30 -1.91
N ASP A 474 2.63 -1.01 -1.84
CA ASP A 474 3.30 -1.66 -0.72
C ASP A 474 4.57 -0.90 -0.30
N ARG A 475 4.55 -0.41 0.95
CA ARG A 475 5.59 0.45 1.54
C ARG A 475 6.81 -0.33 2.06
N HIS A 476 6.71 -1.65 2.20
CA HIS A 476 7.87 -2.51 2.48
C HIS A 476 8.69 -2.79 1.21
N ARG A 477 8.13 -2.47 0.03
CA ARG A 477 8.75 -2.74 -1.27
C ARG A 477 9.27 -1.50 -1.99
N VAL A 478 8.62 -0.35 -1.83
CA VAL A 478 9.09 0.95 -2.32
C VAL A 478 8.78 2.05 -1.31
N ARG A 479 9.67 3.06 -1.19
CA ARG A 479 9.39 4.32 -0.50
C ARG A 479 8.89 5.35 -1.53
N PRO A 480 7.56 5.53 -1.72
CA PRO A 480 7.08 6.52 -2.67
C PRO A 480 7.31 7.92 -2.12
N ILE A 481 7.92 8.77 -2.94
CA ILE A 481 7.88 10.23 -2.82
C ILE A 481 7.21 10.79 -4.07
N ALA A 482 6.73 12.02 -4.03
CA ALA A 482 6.02 12.62 -5.17
C ALA A 482 6.50 14.03 -5.52
N THR A 483 6.29 14.39 -6.78
CA THR A 483 6.37 15.78 -7.26
C THR A 483 5.09 16.22 -7.94
N VAL A 484 4.72 17.48 -7.69
CA VAL A 484 3.56 18.17 -8.24
C VAL A 484 4.00 19.50 -8.88
N PRO A 485 3.35 19.98 -9.96
CA PRO A 485 3.79 21.18 -10.66
C PRO A 485 3.47 22.50 -9.92
N ALA A 486 2.53 22.47 -8.97
CA ALA A 486 2.18 23.54 -8.04
C ALA A 486 1.54 22.90 -6.79
N GLU A 487 1.29 23.68 -5.73
CA GLU A 487 0.34 23.28 -4.68
C GLU A 487 -1.08 23.19 -5.25
N GLY A 488 -1.93 22.35 -4.66
CA GLY A 488 -3.28 22.02 -5.13
C GLY A 488 -3.74 20.66 -4.61
N GLU A 489 -4.96 20.23 -4.98
CA GLU A 489 -5.60 19.04 -4.40
C GLU A 489 -4.71 17.76 -4.50
N MET A 490 -3.98 17.58 -5.59
CA MET A 490 -3.06 16.44 -5.76
C MET A 490 -2.01 16.40 -4.65
N ALA A 491 -1.48 17.56 -4.25
CA ALA A 491 -0.45 17.66 -3.22
C ALA A 491 -1.01 17.22 -1.85
N ASP A 492 -2.18 17.71 -1.49
CA ASP A 492 -2.79 17.44 -0.19
C ASP A 492 -3.32 16.01 -0.08
N ARG A 493 -3.89 15.47 -1.17
CA ARG A 493 -4.31 14.07 -1.23
C ARG A 493 -3.14 13.09 -1.20
N LEU A 494 -1.96 13.47 -1.76
CA LEU A 494 -0.73 12.68 -1.61
C LEU A 494 -0.15 12.77 -0.18
N ARG A 495 -0.13 13.95 0.43
CA ARG A 495 0.27 14.15 1.84
C ARG A 495 -0.60 13.31 2.79
N ALA A 496 -1.92 13.32 2.60
CA ALA A 496 -2.87 12.52 3.37
C ALA A 496 -2.69 10.99 3.20
N LEU A 497 -2.05 10.54 2.11
CA LEU A 497 -1.65 9.14 1.88
C LEU A 497 -0.24 8.82 2.41
N GLY A 498 0.34 9.69 3.25
CA GLY A 498 1.69 9.53 3.79
C GLY A 498 2.75 9.46 2.70
N VAL A 499 2.62 10.27 1.63
CA VAL A 499 3.61 10.40 0.55
C VAL A 499 4.26 11.79 0.66
N PRO A 500 5.58 11.91 0.88
CA PRO A 500 6.26 13.20 0.87
C PRO A 500 6.14 13.88 -0.50
N VAL A 501 5.67 15.13 -0.53
CA VAL A 501 5.43 15.90 -1.76
C VAL A 501 6.41 17.06 -1.90
N THR A 502 7.13 17.12 -3.02
CA THR A 502 7.93 18.29 -3.42
C THR A 502 7.24 19.05 -4.56
N VAL A 503 6.94 20.34 -4.38
CA VAL A 503 6.51 21.19 -5.51
C VAL A 503 7.69 21.43 -6.46
N LEU A 504 7.54 20.99 -7.70
CA LEU A 504 8.53 21.11 -8.77
C LEU A 504 7.84 21.65 -10.03
N PRO A 505 7.86 22.98 -10.26
CA PRO A 505 7.26 23.58 -11.44
C PRO A 505 7.80 22.98 -12.74
N LEU A 506 6.89 22.57 -13.62
CA LEU A 506 7.20 21.98 -14.93
C LEU A 506 6.87 22.99 -16.05
N PRO A 507 7.75 23.97 -16.35
CA PRO A 507 7.47 24.96 -17.39
C PRO A 507 7.30 24.30 -18.77
N ARG A 508 6.53 24.96 -19.65
CA ARG A 508 6.37 24.49 -21.04
C ARG A 508 7.70 24.61 -21.77
N LEU A 509 8.04 23.59 -22.57
CA LEU A 509 9.28 23.58 -23.36
C LEU A 509 9.18 24.61 -24.49
N ARG A 510 9.75 25.80 -24.24
CA ARG A 510 9.78 26.96 -25.14
C ARG A 510 11.15 27.64 -25.02
N PRO A 511 11.72 28.23 -26.09
CA PRO A 511 13.07 28.81 -26.06
C PRO A 511 13.28 29.83 -24.94
N TRP A 512 12.33 30.76 -24.78
CA TRP A 512 12.37 31.79 -23.73
C TRP A 512 12.12 31.27 -22.30
N SER A 513 11.78 29.98 -22.14
CA SER A 513 11.68 29.34 -20.82
C SER A 513 12.98 28.68 -20.37
N ALA A 514 14.08 28.78 -21.14
CA ALA A 514 15.35 28.08 -20.87
C ALA A 514 15.89 28.22 -19.44
N ALA A 515 15.85 29.41 -18.84
CA ALA A 515 16.29 29.63 -17.46
C ALA A 515 15.43 28.85 -16.43
N ALA A 516 14.11 28.86 -16.61
CA ALA A 516 13.18 28.11 -15.76
C ALA A 516 13.31 26.59 -15.96
N ILE A 517 13.52 26.15 -17.21
CA ILE A 517 13.81 24.75 -17.56
C ILE A 517 15.10 24.29 -16.86
N GLY A 518 16.18 25.07 -16.94
CA GLY A 518 17.45 24.79 -16.27
C GLY A 518 17.35 24.76 -14.75
N PHE A 519 16.57 25.66 -14.15
CA PHE A 519 16.27 25.63 -12.72
C PHE A 519 15.49 24.36 -12.32
N THR A 520 14.45 23.98 -13.08
CA THR A 520 13.69 22.75 -12.85
C THR A 520 14.58 21.50 -12.95
N LEU A 521 15.44 21.41 -13.98
CA LEU A 521 16.39 20.31 -14.14
C LEU A 521 17.38 20.25 -12.97
N LYS A 522 17.94 21.40 -12.53
CA LYS A 522 18.86 21.48 -11.38
C LYS A 522 18.18 21.11 -10.06
N ARG A 523 16.91 21.50 -9.86
CA ARG A 523 16.12 21.14 -8.67
C ARG A 523 15.75 19.65 -8.66
N LEU A 524 15.36 19.09 -9.81
CA LEU A 524 15.08 17.67 -9.96
C LEU A 524 16.35 16.83 -9.74
N ASN A 525 17.50 17.21 -10.30
CA ASN A 525 18.78 16.53 -10.06
C ASN A 525 19.15 16.52 -8.57
N ARG A 526 18.95 17.64 -7.87
CA ARG A 526 19.15 17.69 -6.40
C ARG A 526 18.22 16.74 -5.66
N LEU A 527 16.94 16.68 -6.05
CA LEU A 527 15.96 15.77 -5.46
C LEU A 527 16.33 14.29 -5.68
N LEU A 528 16.68 13.90 -6.92
CA LEU A 528 17.04 12.51 -7.23
C LEU A 528 18.26 12.03 -6.42
N VAL A 529 19.27 12.90 -6.26
CA VAL A 529 20.49 12.60 -5.49
C VAL A 529 20.24 12.60 -3.98
N ALA A 530 19.52 13.59 -3.45
CA ALA A 530 19.28 13.72 -2.01
C ALA A 530 18.38 12.60 -1.46
N GLU A 531 17.28 12.29 -2.14
CA GLU A 531 16.32 11.24 -1.73
C GLU A 531 16.74 9.83 -2.18
N ARG A 532 17.92 9.70 -2.80
CA ARG A 532 18.47 8.46 -3.38
C ARG A 532 17.45 7.74 -4.26
N VAL A 533 16.85 8.47 -5.21
CA VAL A 533 15.77 7.97 -6.06
C VAL A 533 16.28 6.88 -6.98
N ALA A 534 15.78 5.66 -6.75
CA ALA A 534 16.15 4.46 -7.48
C ALA A 534 15.39 4.33 -8.82
N LEU A 535 14.23 4.98 -8.95
CA LEU A 535 13.39 4.95 -10.15
C LEU A 535 12.45 6.16 -10.19
N VAL A 536 12.22 6.75 -11.37
CA VAL A 536 11.20 7.79 -11.58
C VAL A 536 10.03 7.23 -12.38
N HIS A 537 8.81 7.36 -11.86
CA HIS A 537 7.57 6.96 -12.53
C HIS A 537 6.76 8.21 -12.90
N ALA A 538 6.68 8.55 -14.18
CA ALA A 538 6.05 9.78 -14.66
C ALA A 538 4.66 9.53 -15.26
N HIS A 539 3.62 10.17 -14.70
CA HIS A 539 2.22 10.03 -15.15
C HIS A 539 1.86 10.82 -16.42
N GLY A 540 2.79 11.58 -17.00
CA GLY A 540 2.55 12.34 -18.22
C GLY A 540 3.84 12.72 -18.95
N GLY A 541 3.73 12.91 -20.27
CA GLY A 541 4.89 13.12 -21.15
C GLY A 541 5.78 14.31 -20.75
N ARG A 542 5.18 15.41 -20.25
CA ARG A 542 5.94 16.57 -19.75
C ARG A 542 6.88 16.18 -18.61
N GLY A 543 6.38 15.52 -17.57
CA GLY A 543 7.19 15.04 -16.45
C GLY A 543 8.26 14.04 -16.91
N ALA A 544 7.89 13.14 -17.84
CA ALA A 544 8.80 12.15 -18.41
C ALA A 544 9.98 12.78 -19.19
N VAL A 545 9.81 13.93 -19.86
CA VAL A 545 10.96 14.63 -20.50
C VAL A 545 11.95 15.12 -19.44
N TYR A 546 11.50 15.84 -18.40
CA TYR A 546 12.39 16.32 -17.34
C TYR A 546 13.07 15.15 -16.60
N ALA A 547 12.30 14.12 -16.25
CA ALA A 547 12.80 12.91 -15.60
C ALA A 547 13.89 12.21 -16.42
N GLY A 548 13.66 12.00 -17.72
CA GLY A 548 14.61 11.30 -18.58
C GLY A 548 15.89 12.10 -18.86
N LEU A 549 15.78 13.43 -18.98
CA LEU A 549 16.93 14.31 -19.18
C LEU A 549 17.86 14.32 -17.96
N VAL A 550 17.31 14.29 -16.74
CA VAL A 550 18.10 14.19 -15.50
C VAL A 550 18.56 12.76 -15.25
N GLY A 551 17.68 11.77 -15.47
CA GLY A 551 17.96 10.35 -15.24
C GLY A 551 19.16 9.81 -16.01
N ARG A 552 19.40 10.29 -17.24
CA ARG A 552 20.62 9.98 -18.00
C ARG A 552 21.92 10.44 -17.33
N ASN A 553 21.87 11.50 -16.52
CA ASN A 553 23.05 12.04 -15.82
C ASN A 553 23.21 11.43 -14.42
N THR A 554 22.11 11.00 -13.78
CA THR A 554 22.12 10.40 -12.44
C THR A 554 22.15 8.86 -12.44
N GLY A 555 21.96 8.23 -13.61
CA GLY A 555 21.74 6.78 -13.74
C GLY A 555 20.32 6.32 -13.35
N THR A 556 19.43 7.24 -12.96
CA THR A 556 18.08 6.89 -12.49
C THR A 556 17.17 6.50 -13.67
N PRO A 557 16.63 5.26 -13.71
CA PRO A 557 15.74 4.82 -14.77
C PRO A 557 14.37 5.51 -14.73
N LEU A 558 13.80 5.72 -15.93
CA LEU A 558 12.48 6.31 -16.13
C LEU A 558 11.46 5.23 -16.55
N VAL A 559 10.41 5.07 -15.74
CA VAL A 559 9.14 4.45 -16.13
C VAL A 559 8.20 5.54 -16.61
N TRP A 560 7.85 5.53 -17.89
CA TRP A 560 6.85 6.46 -18.43
C TRP A 560 5.47 5.79 -18.49
N HIS A 561 4.49 6.32 -17.75
CA HIS A 561 3.12 5.83 -17.78
C HIS A 561 2.32 6.57 -18.88
N ALA A 562 2.21 5.94 -20.05
CA ALA A 562 1.40 6.42 -21.17
C ALA A 562 -0.10 6.17 -20.90
N ARG A 563 -0.89 7.24 -21.03
CA ARG A 563 -2.33 7.28 -20.68
C ARG A 563 -3.23 7.86 -21.78
N ILE A 564 -2.65 8.13 -22.94
CA ILE A 564 -3.29 8.74 -24.11
C ILE A 564 -2.93 7.86 -25.31
N ALA A 565 -3.92 7.43 -26.10
CA ALA A 565 -3.69 6.58 -27.27
C ALA A 565 -3.11 7.38 -28.45
N ASP A 566 -3.55 8.62 -28.64
CA ASP A 566 -3.18 9.49 -29.77
C ASP A 566 -1.67 9.86 -29.75
N PRO A 567 -0.90 9.54 -30.82
CA PRO A 567 0.55 9.72 -30.84
C PRO A 567 0.98 11.19 -30.89
N ASP A 568 2.00 11.54 -30.10
CA ASP A 568 2.64 12.85 -30.16
C ASP A 568 3.85 12.75 -31.10
N ARG A 569 3.73 13.39 -32.28
CA ARG A 569 4.73 13.34 -33.34
C ARG A 569 6.11 13.90 -32.93
N TRP A 570 6.18 14.70 -31.87
CA TRP A 570 7.39 15.38 -31.42
C TRP A 570 7.92 14.82 -30.09
N LEU A 571 7.04 14.51 -29.14
CA LEU A 571 7.44 13.98 -27.83
C LEU A 571 7.71 12.48 -27.85
N ASP A 572 6.95 11.67 -28.60
CA ASP A 572 7.12 10.20 -28.58
C ASP A 572 8.52 9.74 -29.06
N PRO A 573 9.11 10.28 -30.16
CA PRO A 573 10.46 9.91 -30.58
C PRO A 573 11.55 10.21 -29.54
N LEU A 574 11.32 11.23 -28.71
CA LEU A 574 12.23 11.64 -27.63
C LEU A 574 12.00 10.77 -26.38
N LEU A 575 10.76 10.64 -25.94
CA LEU A 575 10.37 9.91 -24.73
C LEU A 575 10.66 8.41 -24.84
N VAL A 576 10.43 7.79 -26.00
CA VAL A 576 10.81 6.39 -26.27
C VAL A 576 12.33 6.15 -26.15
N ARG A 577 13.15 7.19 -26.33
CA ARG A 577 14.62 7.12 -26.14
C ARG A 577 15.08 7.54 -24.74
N LEU A 578 14.18 8.07 -23.91
CA LEU A 578 14.44 8.52 -22.53
C LEU A 578 13.92 7.52 -21.49
N ALA A 579 12.80 6.85 -21.77
CA ALA A 579 12.22 5.85 -20.90
C ALA A 579 13.03 4.54 -20.94
N HIS A 580 13.25 3.94 -19.77
CA HIS A 580 13.77 2.58 -19.62
C HIS A 580 12.68 1.55 -19.95
N THR A 581 11.43 1.87 -19.59
CA THR A 581 10.23 1.13 -19.99
C THR A 581 9.00 2.05 -19.99
N ILE A 582 7.98 1.68 -20.77
CA ILE A 582 6.73 2.41 -20.94
C ILE A 582 5.59 1.53 -20.43
N ILE A 583 4.85 2.01 -19.44
CA ILE A 583 3.59 1.40 -19.03
C ILE A 583 2.47 2.01 -19.89
N ALA A 584 1.81 1.18 -20.70
CA ALA A 584 0.61 1.56 -21.43
C ALA A 584 -0.64 1.11 -20.66
N ASN A 585 -1.64 1.98 -20.53
CA ASN A 585 -2.89 1.65 -19.84
C ASN A 585 -3.83 0.70 -20.61
N SER A 586 -3.52 0.39 -21.86
CA SER A 586 -4.29 -0.48 -22.77
C SER A 586 -3.41 -0.95 -23.94
N GLY A 587 -3.85 -2.00 -24.63
CA GLY A 587 -3.31 -2.40 -25.93
C GLY A 587 -3.45 -1.31 -26.98
N ALA A 588 -4.56 -0.56 -26.99
CA ALA A 588 -4.73 0.62 -27.84
C ALA A 588 -3.66 1.70 -27.59
N THR A 589 -3.35 2.00 -26.33
CA THR A 589 -2.23 2.90 -25.97
C THR A 589 -0.86 2.28 -26.27
N ALA A 590 -0.71 0.96 -26.22
CA ALA A 590 0.54 0.30 -26.64
C ALA A 590 0.74 0.35 -28.17
N CYS A 591 -0.34 0.30 -28.96
CA CYS A 591 -0.29 0.42 -30.42
C CYS A 591 0.37 1.72 -30.91
N ARG A 592 0.22 2.82 -30.15
CA ARG A 592 0.94 4.10 -30.32
C ARG A 592 2.45 3.92 -30.56
N PHE A 593 3.05 2.95 -29.87
CA PHE A 593 4.50 2.76 -29.83
C PHE A 593 5.04 1.73 -30.83
N ARG A 594 4.18 1.05 -31.62
CA ARG A 594 4.59 0.00 -32.59
C ARG A 594 5.62 0.47 -33.62
N ARG A 595 5.71 1.78 -33.90
CA ARG A 595 6.73 2.38 -34.78
C ARG A 595 8.17 2.23 -34.23
N TRP A 596 8.33 1.98 -32.93
CA TRP A 596 9.62 1.81 -32.28
C TRP A 596 9.72 0.40 -31.65
N PRO A 597 10.02 -0.66 -32.42
CA PRO A 597 10.05 -2.03 -31.89
C PRO A 597 11.19 -2.31 -30.87
N ARG A 598 12.06 -1.33 -30.61
CA ARG A 598 13.04 -1.36 -29.50
C ARG A 598 12.51 -0.72 -28.21
N ALA A 599 11.33 -0.10 -28.24
CA ALA A 599 10.66 0.43 -27.06
C ALA A 599 10.17 -0.73 -26.19
N ARG A 600 10.55 -0.72 -24.92
CA ARG A 600 10.01 -1.66 -23.92
C ARG A 600 8.65 -1.13 -23.50
N VAL A 601 7.58 -1.83 -23.87
CA VAL A 601 6.19 -1.43 -23.60
C VAL A 601 5.47 -2.57 -22.88
N THR A 602 4.90 -2.28 -21.72
CA THR A 602 4.13 -3.23 -20.91
C THR A 602 2.71 -2.72 -20.76
N VAL A 603 1.72 -3.51 -21.15
CA VAL A 603 0.31 -3.17 -20.93
C VAL A 603 -0.05 -3.47 -19.47
N VAL A 604 -0.41 -2.43 -18.72
CA VAL A 604 -0.92 -2.53 -17.35
C VAL A 604 -2.25 -1.79 -17.26
N PRO A 605 -3.40 -2.48 -17.40
CA PRO A 605 -4.73 -1.89 -17.31
C PRO A 605 -4.92 -1.09 -16.02
N ASN A 606 -5.59 0.06 -16.07
CA ASN A 606 -5.82 0.86 -14.86
C ASN A 606 -6.71 0.14 -13.85
N GLY A 607 -6.35 0.25 -12.58
CA GLY A 607 -7.17 -0.22 -11.47
C GLY A 607 -8.19 0.80 -10.98
N VAL A 608 -9.30 0.30 -10.45
CA VAL A 608 -10.32 1.05 -9.71
C VAL A 608 -10.42 0.47 -8.30
N ASP A 609 -10.65 1.33 -7.30
CA ASP A 609 -10.91 0.86 -5.94
C ASP A 609 -12.37 0.41 -5.83
N LEU A 610 -12.62 -0.86 -6.12
CA LEU A 610 -13.97 -1.42 -6.27
C LEU A 610 -14.79 -1.32 -4.96
N GLY A 611 -14.13 -1.18 -3.81
CA GLY A 611 -14.77 -0.94 -2.51
C GLY A 611 -15.49 0.41 -2.42
N ARG A 612 -15.09 1.42 -3.21
CA ARG A 612 -15.85 2.69 -3.33
C ARG A 612 -17.20 2.48 -4.02
N PHE A 613 -17.28 1.50 -4.92
CA PHE A 613 -18.40 1.23 -5.80
C PHE A 613 -19.24 0.02 -5.38
N THR A 614 -19.08 -0.49 -4.15
CA THR A 614 -19.94 -1.56 -3.64
C THR A 614 -21.42 -1.17 -3.77
N PRO A 615 -22.29 -2.05 -4.32
CA PRO A 615 -23.71 -1.78 -4.49
C PRO A 615 -24.40 -1.44 -3.18
N ARG A 616 -25.23 -0.40 -3.23
CA ARG A 616 -26.11 0.08 -2.14
C ARG A 616 -27.36 0.68 -2.80
N PRO A 617 -28.48 0.84 -2.08
CA PRO A 617 -29.65 1.54 -2.58
C PRO A 617 -29.32 2.95 -3.12
N ALA A 618 -30.12 3.41 -4.08
CA ALA A 618 -30.16 4.80 -4.51
C ALA A 618 -30.57 5.71 -3.33
N ASP A 619 -30.02 6.92 -3.28
CA ASP A 619 -30.38 7.93 -2.29
C ASP A 619 -31.55 8.81 -2.82
N PRO A 620 -32.75 8.75 -2.20
CA PRO A 620 -33.90 9.54 -2.63
C PRO A 620 -33.75 11.04 -2.39
N GLU A 621 -32.97 11.46 -1.38
CA GLU A 621 -32.69 12.87 -1.08
C GLU A 621 -31.75 13.44 -2.14
N LEU A 622 -30.68 12.70 -2.49
CA LEU A 622 -29.80 13.09 -3.59
C LEU A 622 -30.56 13.16 -4.93
N ARG A 623 -31.47 12.21 -5.21
CA ARG A 623 -32.31 12.23 -6.42
C ARG A 623 -33.18 13.50 -6.49
N ARG A 624 -33.84 13.88 -5.38
CA ARG A 624 -34.62 15.14 -5.28
C ARG A 624 -33.73 16.39 -5.38
N THR A 625 -32.61 16.42 -4.67
CA THR A 625 -31.65 17.55 -4.64
C THR A 625 -31.07 17.86 -6.02
N LEU A 626 -30.90 16.84 -6.87
CA LEU A 626 -30.44 17.00 -8.26
C LEU A 626 -31.56 17.37 -9.25
N GLY A 627 -32.82 17.50 -8.81
CA GLY A 627 -33.96 17.79 -9.69
C GLY A 627 -34.33 16.63 -10.62
N LEU A 628 -33.93 15.39 -10.31
CA LEU A 628 -34.30 14.21 -11.10
C LEU A 628 -35.75 13.79 -10.77
N PRO A 629 -36.57 13.41 -11.77
CA PRO A 629 -37.94 12.93 -11.53
C PRO A 629 -38.00 11.76 -10.55
N ALA A 630 -39.03 11.73 -9.69
CA ALA A 630 -39.17 10.69 -8.65
C ALA A 630 -39.24 9.26 -9.22
N THR A 631 -39.77 9.09 -10.43
CA THR A 631 -39.84 7.84 -11.19
C THR A 631 -39.34 8.04 -12.62
N GLY A 632 -39.06 6.94 -13.32
CA GLY A 632 -38.55 6.96 -14.71
C GLY A 632 -37.02 6.80 -14.80
N PRO A 633 -36.51 6.30 -15.94
CA PRO A 633 -35.12 5.86 -16.06
C PRO A 633 -34.14 7.02 -16.24
N VAL A 634 -32.96 6.88 -15.66
CA VAL A 634 -31.86 7.85 -15.71
C VAL A 634 -30.68 7.27 -16.50
N VAL A 635 -30.27 7.96 -17.56
CA VAL A 635 -29.05 7.63 -18.31
C VAL A 635 -27.92 8.55 -17.83
N GLY A 636 -26.92 7.95 -17.18
CA GLY A 636 -25.76 8.64 -16.66
C GLY A 636 -24.68 8.88 -17.72
N TYR A 637 -24.04 10.04 -17.64
CA TYR A 637 -22.77 10.35 -18.32
C TYR A 637 -21.82 10.94 -17.29
N VAL A 638 -20.57 10.46 -17.24
CA VAL A 638 -19.53 11.02 -16.37
C VAL A 638 -18.26 11.23 -17.18
N GLY A 639 -17.90 12.49 -17.42
CA GLY A 639 -16.72 12.82 -18.22
C GLY A 639 -16.56 14.31 -18.50
N ARG A 640 -15.41 14.67 -19.07
CA ARG A 640 -15.16 16.04 -19.54
C ARG A 640 -16.11 16.38 -20.70
N LEU A 641 -16.71 17.57 -20.67
CA LEU A 641 -17.65 18.01 -21.71
C LEU A 641 -16.90 18.61 -22.90
N GLU A 642 -16.23 17.74 -23.65
CA GLU A 642 -15.36 18.03 -24.78
C GLU A 642 -15.57 17.03 -25.93
N ARG A 643 -15.32 17.45 -27.19
CA ARG A 643 -15.68 16.69 -28.40
C ARG A 643 -15.15 15.25 -28.42
N GLY A 644 -13.95 15.01 -27.89
CA GLY A 644 -13.34 13.67 -27.82
C GLY A 644 -14.15 12.67 -26.97
N LYS A 645 -14.95 13.15 -26.01
CA LYS A 645 -15.80 12.33 -25.13
C LYS A 645 -17.25 12.21 -25.58
N GLY A 646 -17.59 12.81 -26.72
CA GLY A 646 -18.88 12.64 -27.41
C GLY A 646 -20.18 12.98 -26.64
N PRO A 647 -20.22 13.93 -25.69
CA PRO A 647 -21.47 14.26 -25.01
C PRO A 647 -22.53 14.84 -25.97
N ASP A 648 -22.09 15.38 -27.11
CA ASP A 648 -22.92 15.80 -28.25
C ASP A 648 -23.57 14.62 -28.99
N VAL A 649 -22.89 13.47 -29.06
CA VAL A 649 -23.44 12.22 -29.63
C VAL A 649 -24.48 11.62 -28.69
N LEU A 650 -24.24 11.64 -27.37
CA LEU A 650 -25.25 11.26 -26.37
C LEU A 650 -26.49 12.17 -26.44
N LEU A 651 -26.33 13.48 -26.61
CA LEU A 651 -27.49 14.36 -26.68
C LEU A 651 -28.34 14.08 -27.93
N ALA A 652 -27.72 13.88 -29.09
CA ALA A 652 -28.42 13.43 -30.29
C ALA A 652 -29.10 12.04 -30.09
N ALA A 653 -28.43 11.10 -29.41
CA ALA A 653 -29.03 9.81 -29.08
C ALA A 653 -30.18 9.93 -28.08
N ALA A 654 -30.17 10.93 -27.19
CA ALA A 654 -31.23 11.19 -26.23
C ALA A 654 -32.49 11.78 -26.86
N GLU A 655 -32.34 12.61 -27.90
CA GLU A 655 -33.45 13.09 -28.74
C GLU A 655 -34.20 11.90 -29.37
N LEU A 656 -33.46 10.91 -29.90
CA LEU A 656 -34.02 9.67 -30.45
C LEU A 656 -34.55 8.71 -29.38
N LEU A 657 -33.90 8.64 -28.21
CA LEU A 657 -34.31 7.78 -27.10
C LEU A 657 -35.60 8.26 -26.44
N ALA A 658 -35.82 9.59 -26.36
CA ALA A 658 -37.05 10.16 -25.80
C ALA A 658 -38.31 9.75 -26.58
N LEU A 659 -38.20 9.48 -27.89
CA LEU A 659 -39.29 8.95 -28.72
C LEU A 659 -39.67 7.50 -28.35
N LYS A 660 -38.72 6.73 -27.79
CA LYS A 660 -38.89 5.31 -27.41
C LYS A 660 -39.15 5.13 -25.91
N VAL A 661 -38.64 6.03 -25.08
CA VAL A 661 -38.73 6.02 -23.62
C VAL A 661 -39.04 7.45 -23.12
N PRO A 662 -40.28 7.95 -23.24
CA PRO A 662 -40.62 9.36 -22.98
C PRO A 662 -40.41 9.85 -21.54
N SER A 663 -40.17 8.93 -20.60
CA SER A 663 -39.86 9.24 -19.19
C SER A 663 -38.36 9.40 -18.90
N VAL A 664 -37.47 9.13 -19.87
CA VAL A 664 -36.02 9.13 -19.68
C VAL A 664 -35.48 10.51 -19.28
N THR A 665 -34.44 10.53 -18.43
CA THR A 665 -33.71 11.75 -18.04
C THR A 665 -32.21 11.52 -18.13
N LEU A 666 -31.45 12.47 -18.68
CA LEU A 666 -29.99 12.42 -18.66
C LEU A 666 -29.44 12.98 -17.34
N LEU A 667 -28.50 12.29 -16.72
CA LEU A 667 -27.67 12.82 -15.64
C LEU A 667 -26.25 13.05 -16.16
N VAL A 668 -25.95 14.32 -16.50
CA VAL A 668 -24.68 14.71 -17.13
C VAL A 668 -23.74 15.30 -16.07
N VAL A 669 -22.72 14.51 -15.73
CA VAL A 669 -21.72 14.80 -14.69
C VAL A 669 -20.37 15.15 -15.33
N GLY A 670 -19.79 16.25 -14.87
CA GLY A 670 -18.55 16.82 -15.39
C GLY A 670 -18.73 18.23 -15.99
N ASP A 671 -17.62 18.82 -16.42
CA ASP A 671 -17.60 20.16 -17.01
C ASP A 671 -16.66 20.22 -18.22
N GLY A 672 -16.72 21.31 -18.98
CA GLY A 672 -15.97 21.52 -20.22
C GLY A 672 -16.65 22.51 -21.17
N PRO A 673 -15.97 22.89 -22.27
CA PRO A 673 -16.44 23.94 -23.19
C PRO A 673 -17.81 23.65 -23.84
N LEU A 674 -18.26 22.39 -23.87
CA LEU A 674 -19.57 22.03 -24.41
C LEU A 674 -20.72 22.17 -23.40
N ARG A 675 -20.47 22.45 -22.10
CA ARG A 675 -21.51 22.51 -21.05
C ARG A 675 -22.71 23.40 -21.43
N LEU A 676 -22.45 24.67 -21.78
CA LEU A 676 -23.52 25.61 -22.11
C LEU A 676 -24.20 25.30 -23.47
N PRO A 677 -23.47 25.00 -24.57
CA PRO A 677 -24.09 24.54 -25.81
C PRO A 677 -24.98 23.30 -25.67
N LEU A 678 -24.57 22.31 -24.87
CA LEU A 678 -25.35 21.08 -24.64
C LEU A 678 -26.61 21.36 -23.83
N ALA A 679 -26.53 22.19 -22.77
CA ALA A 679 -27.69 22.58 -21.99
C ALA A 679 -28.72 23.36 -22.82
N ALA A 680 -28.25 24.29 -23.66
CA ALA A 680 -29.11 25.04 -24.59
C ALA A 680 -29.77 24.13 -25.63
N ARG A 681 -29.01 23.20 -26.25
CA ARG A 681 -29.57 22.23 -27.20
C ARG A 681 -30.60 21.32 -26.54
N ALA A 682 -30.30 20.76 -25.36
CA ALA A 682 -31.22 19.89 -24.63
C ALA A 682 -32.56 20.58 -24.33
N ALA A 683 -32.52 21.83 -23.87
CA ALA A 683 -33.71 22.65 -23.67
C ALA A 683 -34.49 22.88 -24.97
N SER A 684 -33.81 23.25 -26.08
CA SER A 684 -34.48 23.47 -27.37
C SER A 684 -35.08 22.21 -28.00
N ALA A 685 -34.56 21.03 -27.66
CA ALA A 685 -35.03 19.74 -28.17
C ALA A 685 -35.98 19.01 -27.21
N GLY A 686 -36.37 19.64 -26.08
CA GLY A 686 -37.25 19.03 -25.07
C GLY A 686 -36.64 17.86 -24.29
N VAL A 687 -35.32 17.63 -24.40
CA VAL A 687 -34.63 16.53 -23.74
C VAL A 687 -34.40 16.86 -22.26
N ARG A 688 -34.97 16.04 -21.37
CA ARG A 688 -34.78 16.15 -19.91
C ARG A 688 -33.32 15.85 -19.57
N ALA A 689 -32.56 16.85 -19.15
CA ALA A 689 -31.14 16.69 -18.83
C ALA A 689 -30.70 17.55 -17.64
N VAL A 690 -30.05 16.92 -16.66
CA VAL A 690 -29.48 17.56 -15.46
C VAL A 690 -27.97 17.67 -15.62
N PHE A 691 -27.45 18.90 -15.70
CA PHE A 691 -26.01 19.19 -15.88
C PHE A 691 -25.36 19.60 -14.55
N THR A 692 -24.83 18.64 -13.80
CA THR A 692 -24.38 18.85 -12.40
C THR A 692 -23.03 19.56 -12.25
N GLY A 693 -22.27 19.70 -13.33
CA GLY A 693 -20.88 20.20 -13.27
C GLY A 693 -19.92 19.15 -12.71
N GLN A 694 -18.74 19.57 -12.27
CA GLN A 694 -17.77 18.65 -11.65
C GLN A 694 -18.25 18.18 -10.26
N ARG A 695 -18.19 16.86 -10.03
CA ARG A 695 -18.64 16.17 -8.80
C ARG A 695 -17.62 15.13 -8.35
N GLY A 696 -17.46 14.94 -7.04
CA GLY A 696 -16.55 13.94 -6.44
C GLY A 696 -17.26 12.66 -5.96
N ASP A 697 -18.57 12.70 -5.78
CA ASP A 697 -19.43 11.65 -5.25
C ASP A 697 -19.93 10.66 -6.32
N ILE A 698 -19.10 10.37 -7.33
CA ILE A 698 -19.43 9.49 -8.46
C ILE A 698 -20.07 8.14 -8.04
N PRO A 699 -19.65 7.46 -6.95
CA PRO A 699 -20.31 6.22 -6.50
C PRO A 699 -21.75 6.40 -5.99
N ALA A 700 -22.17 7.61 -5.60
CA ALA A 700 -23.55 7.92 -5.25
C ALA A 700 -24.37 8.25 -6.51
N LEU A 701 -23.81 9.06 -7.41
CA LEU A 701 -24.44 9.45 -8.68
C LEU A 701 -24.69 8.23 -9.59
N LEU A 702 -23.76 7.27 -9.65
CA LEU A 702 -23.94 6.02 -10.40
C LEU A 702 -25.14 5.20 -9.90
N ARG A 703 -25.43 5.19 -8.60
CA ARG A 703 -26.60 4.47 -8.04
C ARG A 703 -27.94 5.09 -8.43
N LEU A 704 -27.94 6.31 -8.96
CA LEU A 704 -29.14 6.96 -9.50
C LEU A 704 -29.41 6.58 -10.96
N CYS A 705 -28.47 5.92 -11.64
CA CYS A 705 -28.50 5.65 -13.07
C CYS A 705 -28.96 4.21 -13.37
N ASP A 706 -29.94 4.08 -14.26
CA ASP A 706 -30.42 2.80 -14.79
C ASP A 706 -29.52 2.30 -15.95
N SER A 707 -28.76 3.20 -16.59
CA SER A 707 -27.66 2.86 -17.49
C SER A 707 -26.61 3.99 -17.56
N VAL A 708 -25.38 3.68 -17.98
CA VAL A 708 -24.31 4.66 -18.24
C VAL A 708 -23.91 4.63 -19.70
N ALA A 709 -23.91 5.81 -20.34
CA ALA A 709 -23.47 6.03 -21.71
C ALA A 709 -22.01 6.53 -21.75
N VAL A 710 -21.16 5.88 -22.57
CA VAL A 710 -19.77 6.29 -22.82
C VAL A 710 -19.55 6.50 -24.33
N PRO A 711 -20.09 7.60 -24.90
CA PRO A 711 -20.17 7.87 -26.36
C PRO A 711 -18.84 8.39 -26.95
N SER A 712 -17.70 7.96 -26.41
CA SER A 712 -16.40 8.58 -26.73
C SER A 712 -16.01 8.39 -28.20
N ARG A 713 -15.47 9.46 -28.81
CA ARG A 713 -14.72 9.38 -30.07
C ARG A 713 -13.30 8.90 -29.85
N GLN A 714 -12.71 9.29 -28.72
CA GLN A 714 -11.34 8.97 -28.32
C GLN A 714 -11.30 8.58 -26.84
N GLU A 715 -10.96 7.32 -26.58
CA GLU A 715 -10.80 6.79 -25.23
C GLU A 715 -9.57 5.88 -25.12
N ALA A 716 -8.67 6.20 -24.19
CA ALA A 716 -7.45 5.43 -23.98
C ALA A 716 -7.72 4.17 -23.14
N PHE A 717 -8.76 4.18 -22.28
CA PHE A 717 -9.12 3.02 -21.45
C PHE A 717 -10.57 3.02 -20.92
N GLY A 718 -11.14 4.18 -20.58
CA GLY A 718 -12.55 4.26 -20.15
C GLY A 718 -12.80 3.82 -18.70
N ARG A 719 -12.06 4.38 -17.73
CA ARG A 719 -12.21 4.07 -16.28
C ARG A 719 -13.67 4.02 -15.78
N ILE A 720 -14.50 4.96 -16.25
CA ILE A 720 -15.92 5.05 -15.86
C ILE A 720 -16.71 3.77 -16.16
N ILE A 721 -16.31 2.99 -17.16
CA ILE A 721 -16.92 1.70 -17.49
C ILE A 721 -16.74 0.72 -16.33
N ILE A 722 -15.53 0.62 -15.78
CA ILE A 722 -15.22 -0.24 -14.62
C ILE A 722 -15.94 0.26 -13.37
N GLU A 723 -15.99 1.58 -13.18
CA GLU A 723 -16.65 2.23 -12.04
C GLU A 723 -18.17 1.96 -12.07
N ALA A 724 -18.81 2.03 -13.23
CA ALA A 724 -20.22 1.66 -13.45
C ALA A 724 -20.48 0.15 -13.30
N MET A 725 -19.65 -0.71 -13.91
CA MET A 725 -19.77 -2.16 -13.81
C MET A 725 -19.61 -2.66 -12.37
N ALA A 726 -18.70 -2.07 -11.59
CA ALA A 726 -18.53 -2.33 -10.16
C ALA A 726 -19.77 -1.90 -9.35
N ALA A 727 -20.33 -0.73 -9.68
CA ALA A 727 -21.58 -0.21 -9.13
C ALA A 727 -22.85 -0.98 -9.58
N ARG A 728 -22.72 -2.00 -10.43
CA ARG A 728 -23.80 -2.82 -11.04
C ARG A 728 -24.71 -2.05 -12.00
N VAL A 729 -24.21 -0.98 -12.61
CA VAL A 729 -24.94 -0.20 -13.62
C VAL A 729 -24.58 -0.71 -15.04
N PRO A 730 -25.56 -1.01 -15.91
CA PRO A 730 -25.28 -1.51 -17.25
C PRO A 730 -24.72 -0.41 -18.16
N VAL A 731 -23.67 -0.73 -18.91
CA VAL A 731 -22.93 0.22 -19.75
C VAL A 731 -23.25 0.05 -21.23
N VAL A 732 -23.45 1.17 -21.92
CA VAL A 732 -23.44 1.28 -23.39
C VAL A 732 -22.29 2.21 -23.79
N ALA A 733 -21.38 1.76 -24.65
CA ALA A 733 -20.15 2.49 -24.96
C ALA A 733 -19.77 2.44 -26.45
N SER A 734 -19.11 3.49 -26.95
CA SER A 734 -18.57 3.47 -28.31
C SER A 734 -17.33 2.59 -28.41
N ALA A 735 -17.23 1.79 -29.47
CA ALA A 735 -16.18 0.79 -29.70
C ALA A 735 -14.82 1.39 -30.12
N VAL A 736 -14.25 2.29 -29.30
CA VAL A 736 -13.02 3.02 -29.62
C VAL A 736 -11.88 2.78 -28.62
N GLY A 737 -10.66 2.76 -29.16
CA GLY A 737 -9.42 2.70 -28.38
C GLY A 737 -9.43 1.57 -27.36
N GLY A 738 -9.27 1.89 -26.08
CA GLY A 738 -9.20 0.90 -25.01
C GLY A 738 -10.54 0.34 -24.53
N ILE A 739 -11.69 0.86 -24.99
CA ILE A 739 -13.02 0.44 -24.50
C ILE A 739 -13.28 -1.07 -24.72
N PRO A 740 -13.01 -1.68 -25.89
CA PRO A 740 -13.25 -3.10 -26.12
C PRO A 740 -12.37 -4.05 -25.28
N GLU A 741 -11.27 -3.55 -24.69
CA GLU A 741 -10.44 -4.34 -23.77
C GLU A 741 -11.08 -4.45 -22.38
N VAL A 742 -11.91 -3.46 -22.01
CA VAL A 742 -12.63 -3.38 -20.74
C VAL A 742 -14.02 -4.01 -20.87
N CYS A 743 -14.78 -3.62 -21.89
CA CYS A 743 -16.16 -4.06 -22.13
C CYS A 743 -16.23 -4.99 -23.35
N ALA A 744 -16.47 -6.28 -23.11
CA ALA A 744 -16.87 -7.22 -24.15
C ALA A 744 -18.33 -6.98 -24.56
N ASP A 745 -18.58 -6.78 -25.87
CA ASP A 745 -19.92 -6.57 -26.43
C ASP A 745 -20.87 -7.74 -26.12
N ARG A 746 -22.14 -7.40 -25.88
CA ARG A 746 -23.27 -8.26 -25.49
C ARG A 746 -23.07 -9.10 -24.23
N PHE A 747 -21.84 -9.28 -23.75
CA PHE A 747 -21.49 -10.11 -22.59
C PHE A 747 -21.34 -9.29 -21.30
N THR A 748 -20.69 -8.12 -21.35
CA THR A 748 -20.50 -7.25 -20.17
C THR A 748 -21.20 -5.89 -20.29
N GLY A 749 -21.40 -5.41 -21.52
CA GLY A 749 -22.15 -4.20 -21.84
C GLY A 749 -22.58 -4.28 -23.31
N LEU A 750 -22.99 -3.16 -23.89
CA LEU A 750 -23.24 -3.05 -25.33
C LEU A 750 -22.21 -2.10 -25.96
N LEU A 751 -21.58 -2.53 -27.04
CA LEU A 751 -20.70 -1.69 -27.85
C LEU A 751 -21.43 -1.20 -29.11
N VAL A 752 -21.26 0.08 -29.41
CA VAL A 752 -21.83 0.74 -30.60
C VAL A 752 -20.73 1.42 -31.42
N PRO A 753 -20.94 1.75 -32.71
CA PRO A 753 -19.99 2.58 -33.45
C PRO A 753 -19.79 3.95 -32.79
N PRO A 754 -18.61 4.59 -32.94
CA PRO A 754 -18.45 6.00 -32.60
C PRO A 754 -19.19 6.90 -33.60
N GLU A 755 -19.63 8.07 -33.12
CA GLU A 755 -20.38 9.07 -33.91
C GLU A 755 -21.71 8.57 -34.52
N ASP A 756 -22.31 7.52 -33.93
CA ASP A 756 -23.58 6.92 -34.32
C ASP A 756 -24.64 7.10 -33.20
N PRO A 757 -25.47 8.16 -33.28
CA PRO A 757 -26.53 8.42 -32.29
C PRO A 757 -27.64 7.38 -32.31
N ASP A 758 -27.97 6.82 -33.47
CA ASP A 758 -29.06 5.87 -33.67
C ASP A 758 -28.76 4.51 -33.02
N ALA A 759 -27.55 3.98 -33.22
CA ALA A 759 -27.09 2.76 -32.55
C ALA A 759 -26.97 2.97 -31.04
N LEU A 760 -26.46 4.14 -30.59
CA LEU A 760 -26.40 4.50 -29.18
C LEU A 760 -27.80 4.56 -28.55
N ALA A 761 -28.76 5.21 -29.20
CA ALA A 761 -30.14 5.29 -28.76
C ALA A 761 -30.83 3.92 -28.72
N ALA A 762 -30.60 3.07 -29.72
CA ALA A 762 -31.13 1.70 -29.78
C ALA A 762 -30.55 0.81 -28.67
N ALA A 763 -29.24 0.88 -28.41
CA ALA A 763 -28.58 0.11 -27.37
C ALA A 763 -28.95 0.59 -25.95
N LEU A 764 -29.14 1.89 -25.75
CA LEU A 764 -29.69 2.45 -24.51
C LEU A 764 -31.15 2.00 -24.30
N ALA A 765 -32.01 2.12 -25.32
CA ALA A 765 -33.40 1.64 -25.24
C ALA A 765 -33.45 0.15 -24.86
N ALA A 766 -32.72 -0.71 -25.56
CA ALA A 766 -32.65 -2.15 -25.26
C ALA A 766 -32.08 -2.47 -23.86
N THR A 767 -31.22 -1.61 -23.31
CA THR A 767 -30.69 -1.77 -21.95
C THR A 767 -31.68 -1.35 -20.86
N LEU A 768 -32.60 -0.42 -21.17
CA LEU A 768 -33.66 0.03 -20.28
C LEU A 768 -34.94 -0.84 -20.37
N THR A 769 -35.20 -1.49 -21.51
CA THR A 769 -36.40 -2.34 -21.69
C THR A 769 -36.18 -3.83 -21.44
N ASP A 770 -35.02 -4.40 -21.78
CA ASP A 770 -34.69 -5.80 -21.50
C ASP A 770 -33.91 -5.93 -20.18
N ALA A 771 -34.67 -5.88 -19.08
CA ALA A 771 -34.14 -6.04 -17.74
C ALA A 771 -33.42 -7.39 -17.52
N THR A 772 -33.83 -8.45 -18.22
CA THR A 772 -33.26 -9.80 -18.08
C THR A 772 -31.87 -9.89 -18.68
N ALA A 773 -31.70 -9.48 -19.95
CA ALA A 773 -30.40 -9.46 -20.58
C ALA A 773 -29.49 -8.38 -19.97
N SER A 774 -30.04 -7.24 -19.54
CA SER A 774 -29.30 -6.19 -18.83
C SER A 774 -28.73 -6.71 -17.50
N THR A 775 -29.54 -7.39 -16.68
CA THR A 775 -29.11 -8.02 -15.42
C THR A 775 -28.04 -9.09 -15.65
N SER A 776 -28.17 -9.89 -16.72
CA SER A 776 -27.17 -10.89 -17.12
C SER A 776 -25.81 -10.24 -17.44
N ARG A 777 -25.80 -9.19 -18.28
CA ARG A 777 -24.59 -8.41 -18.61
C ARG A 777 -23.94 -7.82 -17.36
N VAL A 778 -24.73 -7.19 -16.48
CA VAL A 778 -24.27 -6.62 -15.20
C VAL A 778 -23.66 -7.68 -14.28
N ARG A 779 -24.21 -8.90 -14.23
CA ARG A 779 -23.65 -10.00 -13.44
C ARG A 779 -22.30 -10.46 -13.96
N ALA A 780 -22.16 -10.62 -15.28
CA ALA A 780 -20.90 -11.02 -15.92
C ALA A 780 -19.83 -9.91 -15.78
N ALA A 781 -20.19 -8.66 -16.08
CA ALA A 781 -19.31 -7.51 -15.98
C ALA A 781 -18.70 -7.34 -14.60
N ALA A 782 -19.51 -7.39 -13.54
CA ALA A 782 -19.03 -7.22 -12.18
C ALA A 782 -18.11 -8.37 -11.70
N ALA A 783 -18.28 -9.58 -12.23
CA ALA A 783 -17.36 -10.69 -11.98
C ALA A 783 -16.03 -10.49 -12.72
N ASP A 784 -16.08 -10.04 -13.98
CA ASP A 784 -14.90 -9.74 -14.78
C ASP A 784 -14.05 -8.63 -14.17
N VAL A 785 -14.63 -7.45 -13.86
CA VAL A 785 -13.85 -6.32 -13.33
C VAL A 785 -13.19 -6.62 -11.99
N ALA A 786 -13.82 -7.46 -11.16
CA ALA A 786 -13.25 -7.92 -9.88
C ALA A 786 -11.97 -8.74 -10.06
N THR A 787 -11.80 -9.43 -11.19
CA THR A 787 -10.58 -10.20 -11.50
C THR A 787 -9.53 -9.38 -12.26
N ARG A 788 -9.96 -8.51 -13.19
CA ARG A 788 -9.04 -7.84 -14.14
C ARG A 788 -8.59 -6.44 -13.71
N PHE A 789 -9.44 -5.69 -12.98
CA PHE A 789 -9.33 -4.23 -12.83
C PHE A 789 -9.43 -3.71 -11.38
N ASP A 790 -9.35 -4.55 -10.36
CA ASP A 790 -9.18 -4.07 -8.97
C ASP A 790 -7.83 -3.35 -8.79
N ILE A 791 -7.82 -2.29 -7.98
CA ILE A 791 -6.62 -1.47 -7.74
C ILE A 791 -5.44 -2.25 -7.15
N ARG A 792 -5.68 -3.32 -6.38
CA ARG A 792 -4.61 -4.21 -5.86
C ARG A 792 -3.91 -4.94 -7.01
N VAL A 793 -4.68 -5.41 -8.00
CA VAL A 793 -4.14 -6.09 -9.19
C VAL A 793 -3.34 -5.10 -10.06
N HIS A 794 -3.80 -3.85 -10.19
CA HIS A 794 -3.03 -2.79 -10.85
C HIS A 794 -1.70 -2.50 -10.12
N ALA A 795 -1.76 -2.28 -8.81
CA ALA A 795 -0.57 -1.98 -7.99
C ALA A 795 0.44 -3.13 -8.02
N ALA A 796 0.00 -4.39 -7.95
CA ALA A 796 0.86 -5.57 -8.08
C ALA A 796 1.55 -5.67 -9.45
N ARG A 797 0.83 -5.36 -10.55
CA ARG A 797 1.40 -5.32 -11.91
C ARG A 797 2.41 -4.17 -12.07
N VAL A 798 2.16 -3.00 -11.49
CA VAL A 798 3.12 -1.88 -11.51
C VAL A 798 4.36 -2.21 -10.67
N HIS A 799 4.20 -2.86 -9.51
CA HIS A 799 5.31 -3.38 -8.71
C HIS A 799 6.18 -4.36 -9.49
N ALA A 800 5.61 -5.29 -10.25
CA ALA A 800 6.38 -6.21 -11.10
C ALA A 800 7.19 -5.48 -12.19
N VAL A 801 6.71 -4.33 -12.70
CA VAL A 801 7.49 -3.47 -13.60
C VAL A 801 8.64 -2.78 -12.85
N TYR A 802 8.40 -2.29 -11.62
CA TYR A 802 9.47 -1.72 -10.78
C TYR A 802 10.54 -2.76 -10.46
N ASP A 803 10.16 -3.98 -10.06
CA ASP A 803 11.10 -5.08 -9.79
C ASP A 803 12.02 -5.33 -10.99
N GLY A 804 11.45 -5.47 -12.19
CA GLY A 804 12.19 -5.73 -13.42
C GLY A 804 13.22 -4.63 -13.72
N VAL A 805 12.79 -3.36 -13.66
CA VAL A 805 13.69 -2.22 -13.91
C VAL A 805 14.80 -2.15 -12.85
N LEU A 806 14.47 -2.31 -11.57
CA LEU A 806 15.43 -2.25 -10.46
C LEU A 806 16.40 -3.45 -10.44
N GLN A 807 15.99 -4.62 -10.94
CA GLN A 807 16.88 -5.77 -11.13
C GLN A 807 17.83 -5.57 -12.32
N GLU A 808 17.38 -4.92 -13.39
CA GLU A 808 18.23 -4.62 -14.55
C GLU A 808 19.28 -3.55 -14.24
N THR A 809 18.92 -2.46 -13.53
CA THR A 809 19.89 -1.41 -13.17
C THR A 809 20.84 -1.79 -12.01
N ARG A 810 20.78 -3.03 -11.53
CA ARG A 810 21.71 -3.63 -10.56
C ARG A 810 22.70 -4.61 -11.21
N ARG A 811 22.67 -4.76 -12.54
CA ARG A 811 23.54 -5.65 -13.34
C ARG A 811 24.45 -4.86 -14.27
#